data_AF-A0A395T782-F1
#
_entry.id   AF-A0A395T782-F1
#
_cell.length_a   1.000
_cell.length_b   1.000
_cell.length_c   1.000
_cell.angle_alpha   90.00
_cell.angle_beta   90.00
_cell.angle_gamma   90.00
#
_symmetry.space_group_name_H-M   'P 1'
#
loop_
_entity.id
_entity.type
_entity.pdbx_description
1 polymer ?
#
loop_
_entity_poly.entity_id
_entity_poly.type
_entity_poly.pdbx_seq_one_letter_code
_entity_poly.pdbx_strand_id
1 'polypeptide(L)'
;MNTQYRHLTLRHEQRLINDEPPLKLDEAQFPFYVPSLPASFQEVTVTQSIPLVENVPVKRHFDVPVPRYSTSPDDVATVFPTPGHGANSITLPHIVFKDPHFPWERKVSKNDRDIKNTVPWIALVTFAAEELQLNEKEMNVFPESFKHRINANLGWDLPVNKIKDLTGDNLTNVIPEPTASESRQTATVIPVRGHLFRSLFMGRDGKTDISKFRFMSHVRTVATEGDSGTFGVTVSHRFGPQDIAGPRSVITHLVSLENVDGIEDSKIGDIVLMNSLYSWTYTALPEGSDVATTSTNLGDTNSGSLSVLRTTRKPDLTDGTDQELSTPDIFKKRLNDGYTLTRYRTVTDEETAAMFRGPLVPTKVAHPLRPDIPIQSNFGTDLKVFDSQLKLMDISYSNAWQLGRTMAMSDSAFTTALARLRSVIHKMAIDESKKQVHKSGSAYQSRDDVISRMEDTIQSLYGFNSRLESTTTTSKNRWKSGQVPNVDTSPTSSQIFSQIYDHALAAGEYVSKSANEEAPYCYHNVPNNTDYAIVQEWILDRMHLAGIPAHYLVVDPSHLPKETLRFFYIDENWTESLVDGALSLANHFANTPEEDYCRTVIKEQLNKYLKSPIPGTGYHQQMPSYGFLLRSQLLVRFPDLSVTAKYAEANASNDSDKVKPKAPMLVQRRLADDVMLCLFDRTPPDLVSLEFTPPAHQLSYRVAVSINEQDMVVSHTKNYACKNPPIRVDERRKPFPPETYKTAAYVDWNSRTLKVEEYSEKVFDFLKAKMPEYFEETAPTSATFALQLNEPIFTLHIETLESKDREALDVEPDVPFQFHPPAFPKHKYMETEALVAPPQMNSISPQEYHGQIEPLVPFDAASVHQPNRVIIEDLKLKPKANRPNFIVGIYPVEQSGYVPTNREVDPDLIVSIVQEEPGFFSQRLKKIEIRIPRGDIDDPKNPPEDSLEETRALVRRDYEALLPSMLSNLRFNVQRSFENDELVLKVVPRSKNGVELKDLIEASFVLPMVRVIPWTREYVSRIKVEHLYEDGSLRNDVDILMRKDPPSKS
;
A
#
# COMPACT_ATOMS: atom_id res chain seq x y z
N MET A 1 0.15 -7.38 2.35
CA MET A 1 0.56 -6.37 1.35
C MET A 1 -0.47 -5.25 1.42
N ASN A 2 -0.07 -4.03 1.82
CA ASN A 2 -0.98 -2.88 1.84
C ASN A 2 -1.42 -2.59 0.40
N THR A 3 -2.67 -2.89 0.08
CA THR A 3 -3.29 -2.54 -1.19
C THR A 3 -3.20 -1.02 -1.38
N GLN A 4 -2.53 -0.56 -2.43
CA GLN A 4 -2.48 0.85 -2.81
C GLN A 4 -3.90 1.44 -2.89
N TYR A 5 -4.10 2.66 -2.40
CA TYR A 5 -5.44 3.27 -2.33
C TYR A 5 -6.08 3.44 -3.71
N ARG A 6 -5.27 3.64 -4.75
CA ARG A 6 -5.64 3.78 -6.16
C ARG A 6 -5.49 2.48 -6.95
N HIS A 7 -5.51 1.32 -6.30
CA HIS A 7 -5.29 0.04 -6.98
C HIS A 7 -6.28 -0.23 -8.13
N LEU A 8 -7.53 0.24 -8.05
CA LEU A 8 -8.52 0.05 -9.12
C LEU A 8 -8.11 0.79 -10.40
N THR A 9 -7.73 2.07 -10.29
CA THR A 9 -7.30 2.87 -11.44
C THR A 9 -5.97 2.37 -12.00
N LEU A 10 -4.99 2.08 -11.13
CA LEU A 10 -3.70 1.57 -11.56
C LEU A 10 -3.82 0.20 -12.25
N ARG A 11 -4.67 -0.69 -11.74
CA ARG A 11 -4.96 -1.98 -12.39
C ARG A 11 -5.65 -1.79 -13.73
N HIS A 12 -6.62 -0.88 -13.80
CA HIS A 12 -7.32 -0.58 -15.06
C HIS A 12 -6.33 -0.08 -16.11
N GLU A 13 -5.47 0.88 -15.77
CA GLU A 13 -4.42 1.39 -16.64
C GLU A 13 -3.44 0.28 -17.06
N GLN A 14 -3.00 -0.57 -16.12
CA GLN A 14 -2.07 -1.66 -16.40
C GLN A 14 -2.69 -2.72 -17.33
N ARG A 15 -3.99 -3.04 -17.17
CA ARG A 15 -4.72 -3.92 -18.10
C ARG A 15 -4.82 -3.31 -19.48
N LEU A 16 -5.12 -2.02 -19.57
CA LEU A 16 -5.14 -1.30 -20.84
C LEU A 16 -3.77 -1.33 -21.50
N ILE A 17 -2.67 -1.20 -20.75
CA ILE A 17 -1.31 -1.27 -21.28
C ILE A 17 -0.95 -2.68 -21.77
N ASN A 18 -1.42 -3.73 -21.08
CA ASN A 18 -1.07 -5.13 -21.37
C ASN A 18 -1.97 -5.81 -22.43
N ASP A 19 -3.04 -5.17 -22.91
CA ASP A 19 -4.01 -5.70 -23.90
C ASP A 19 -4.57 -7.10 -23.55
N GLU A 20 -4.77 -7.40 -22.26
CA GLU A 20 -5.40 -8.65 -21.83
C GLU A 20 -6.93 -8.60 -22.03
N PRO A 21 -7.54 -9.52 -22.80
CA PRO A 21 -8.98 -9.52 -22.99
C PRO A 21 -9.69 -9.97 -21.69
N PRO A 22 -10.72 -9.26 -21.24
CA PRO A 22 -11.48 -9.68 -20.06
C PRO A 22 -12.25 -10.97 -20.35
N LEU A 23 -12.32 -11.87 -19.37
CA LEU A 23 -13.56 -12.61 -19.15
C LEU A 23 -14.64 -11.56 -18.87
N LYS A 24 -15.75 -11.59 -19.59
CA LYS A 24 -16.81 -10.59 -19.38
C LYS A 24 -17.29 -10.70 -17.92
N LEU A 25 -17.56 -9.55 -17.30
CA LEU A 25 -18.22 -9.48 -15.99
C LEU A 25 -19.45 -10.42 -16.07
N ASP A 26 -19.52 -11.41 -15.17
CA ASP A 26 -20.54 -12.48 -15.10
C ASP A 26 -20.33 -13.78 -15.90
N GLU A 27 -19.20 -13.96 -16.61
CA GLU A 27 -18.86 -15.28 -17.14
C GLU A 27 -18.21 -16.15 -16.04
N ALA A 28 -19.01 -17.03 -15.44
CA ALA A 28 -18.51 -18.11 -14.58
C ALA A 28 -18.30 -19.37 -15.41
N GLN A 29 -17.07 -19.89 -15.41
CA GLN A 29 -16.79 -21.20 -15.97
C GLN A 29 -16.88 -22.24 -14.85
N PHE A 30 -17.47 -23.40 -15.16
CA PHE A 30 -17.50 -24.57 -14.27
C PHE A 30 -16.59 -25.65 -14.85
N PRO A 31 -15.27 -25.48 -14.72
CA PRO A 31 -14.32 -26.50 -15.15
C PRO A 31 -14.43 -27.73 -14.25
N PHE A 32 -14.04 -28.88 -14.79
CA PHE A 32 -13.92 -30.10 -14.02
C PHE A 32 -12.45 -30.34 -13.70
N TYR A 33 -12.08 -30.26 -12.41
CA TYR A 33 -10.73 -30.51 -11.94
C TYR A 33 -10.70 -31.71 -11.01
N VAL A 34 -9.92 -32.71 -11.37
CA VAL A 34 -9.55 -33.83 -10.48
C VAL A 34 -8.03 -33.86 -10.41
N PRO A 35 -7.46 -33.97 -9.20
CA PRO A 35 -6.01 -34.04 -9.06
C PRO A 35 -5.48 -35.25 -9.82
N SER A 36 -4.44 -35.02 -10.63
CA SER A 36 -3.86 -36.07 -11.48
C SER A 36 -3.21 -37.20 -10.65
N LEU A 37 -2.85 -36.91 -9.41
CA LEU A 37 -2.29 -37.85 -8.43
C LEU A 37 -3.14 -37.81 -7.16
N PRO A 38 -3.79 -38.92 -6.75
CA PRO A 38 -4.54 -38.97 -5.50
C PRO A 38 -3.60 -38.98 -4.29
N ALA A 39 -4.13 -38.57 -3.14
CA ALA A 39 -3.46 -38.68 -1.84
C ALA A 39 -3.21 -40.15 -1.48
N SER A 40 -2.00 -40.63 -1.76
CA SER A 40 -1.56 -41.98 -1.38
C SER A 40 -0.05 -42.06 -1.36
N PHE A 41 0.47 -43.11 -0.72
CA PHE A 41 1.88 -43.47 -0.78
C PHE A 41 2.18 -43.99 -2.20
N GLN A 42 2.91 -43.21 -2.99
CA GLN A 42 3.14 -43.49 -4.41
C GLN A 42 4.55 -44.06 -4.61
N GLU A 43 4.68 -45.09 -5.45
CA GLU A 43 5.96 -45.68 -5.86
C GLU A 43 6.28 -45.26 -7.30
N VAL A 44 7.26 -44.39 -7.48
CA VAL A 44 7.78 -44.03 -8.82
C VAL A 44 8.86 -45.03 -9.19
N THR A 45 8.68 -45.70 -10.33
CA THR A 45 9.71 -46.53 -10.93
C THR A 45 10.35 -45.77 -12.09
N VAL A 46 11.62 -45.40 -11.95
CA VAL A 46 12.39 -44.78 -13.04
C VAL A 46 13.24 -45.87 -13.70
N THR A 47 13.05 -46.06 -15.00
CA THR A 47 13.86 -46.95 -15.82
C THR A 47 14.87 -46.13 -16.63
N GLN A 48 16.17 -46.35 -16.39
CA GLN A 48 17.23 -45.75 -17.19
C GLN A 48 17.71 -46.77 -18.22
N SER A 49 17.56 -46.45 -19.51
CA SER A 49 18.07 -47.28 -20.60
C SER A 49 19.52 -46.90 -20.90
N ILE A 50 20.44 -47.83 -20.68
CA ILE A 50 21.87 -47.70 -21.03
C ILE A 50 22.12 -48.66 -22.19
N PRO A 51 22.55 -48.18 -23.37
CA PRO A 51 22.88 -49.06 -24.48
C PRO A 51 24.08 -49.91 -24.06
N LEU A 52 23.88 -51.23 -23.88
CA LEU A 52 24.80 -52.31 -23.45
C LEU A 52 24.51 -53.00 -22.10
N VAL A 53 23.51 -52.57 -21.30
CA VAL A 53 23.10 -53.27 -20.06
C VAL A 53 21.56 -53.31 -19.95
N GLU A 54 20.98 -54.41 -19.48
CA GLU A 54 19.52 -54.52 -19.23
C GLU A 54 19.04 -53.40 -18.29
N ASN A 55 17.84 -52.87 -18.58
CA ASN A 55 17.23 -51.75 -17.85
C ASN A 55 17.13 -52.05 -16.35
N VAL A 56 17.76 -51.23 -15.50
CA VAL A 56 17.64 -51.33 -14.04
C VAL A 56 16.52 -50.39 -13.56
N PRO A 57 15.39 -50.91 -13.06
CA PRO A 57 14.33 -50.07 -12.49
C PRO A 57 14.73 -49.59 -11.08
N VAL A 58 14.83 -48.28 -10.88
CA VAL A 58 14.99 -47.67 -9.56
C VAL A 58 13.62 -47.26 -9.03
N LYS A 59 13.26 -47.77 -7.86
CA LYS A 59 11.99 -47.45 -7.20
C LYS A 59 12.21 -46.43 -6.09
N ARG A 60 11.42 -45.35 -6.09
CA ARG A 60 11.41 -44.32 -5.04
C ARG A 60 9.99 -44.10 -4.56
N HIS A 61 9.85 -43.96 -3.25
CA HIS A 61 8.57 -43.67 -2.61
C HIS A 61 8.49 -42.18 -2.28
N PHE A 62 7.34 -41.57 -2.52
CA PHE A 62 7.02 -40.23 -2.05
C PHE A 62 5.58 -40.19 -1.54
N ASP A 63 5.33 -39.28 -0.60
CA ASP A 63 4.02 -39.08 0.01
C ASP A 63 3.43 -37.76 -0.49
N VAL A 64 2.14 -37.75 -0.79
CA VAL A 64 1.39 -36.54 -1.19
C VAL A 64 0.61 -36.09 0.05
N PRO A 65 1.15 -35.12 0.82
CA PRO A 65 0.54 -34.73 2.09
C PRO A 65 -0.78 -34.00 1.85
N VAL A 66 -1.88 -34.58 2.34
CA VAL A 66 -3.23 -34.02 2.24
C VAL A 66 -3.91 -34.04 3.61
N PRO A 67 -4.58 -32.94 4.04
CA PRO A 67 -5.32 -32.91 5.29
C PRO A 67 -6.31 -34.08 5.42
N ARG A 68 -6.31 -34.75 6.58
CA ARG A 68 -7.16 -35.93 6.82
C ARG A 68 -8.08 -35.77 8.04
N TYR A 69 -7.56 -35.18 9.10
CA TYR A 69 -8.23 -35.09 10.39
C TYR A 69 -8.78 -33.70 10.71
N SER A 70 -8.14 -32.63 10.20
CA SER A 70 -8.55 -31.23 10.38
C SER A 70 -8.08 -30.39 9.20
N THR A 71 -8.83 -29.36 8.81
CA THR A 71 -8.42 -28.36 7.79
C THR A 71 -7.97 -27.06 8.44
N SER A 72 -6.97 -26.39 7.86
CA SER A 72 -6.56 -25.06 8.32
C SER A 72 -7.62 -24.02 7.95
N PRO A 73 -7.93 -23.03 8.81
CA PRO A 73 -8.76 -21.89 8.42
C PRO A 73 -8.21 -21.13 7.21
N ASP A 74 -6.90 -21.21 6.95
CA ASP A 74 -6.25 -20.55 5.82
C ASP A 74 -6.59 -21.19 4.46
N ASP A 75 -7.00 -22.46 4.44
CA ASP A 75 -7.37 -23.18 3.21
C ASP A 75 -8.80 -22.83 2.75
N VAL A 76 -9.61 -22.31 3.67
CA VAL A 76 -11.00 -21.89 3.43
C VAL A 76 -10.99 -20.45 2.91
N ALA A 77 -11.67 -20.21 1.79
CA ALA A 77 -11.88 -18.87 1.25
C ALA A 77 -13.03 -18.17 1.98
N THR A 78 -14.22 -18.79 1.99
CA THR A 78 -15.42 -18.27 2.66
C THR A 78 -16.35 -19.40 3.11
N VAL A 79 -17.20 -19.11 4.10
CA VAL A 79 -18.30 -19.97 4.53
C VAL A 79 -19.60 -19.18 4.53
N PHE A 80 -20.70 -19.84 4.19
CA PHE A 80 -22.01 -19.21 4.21
C PHE A 80 -23.07 -20.19 4.75
N PRO A 81 -23.98 -19.74 5.63
CA PRO A 81 -24.01 -18.42 6.26
C PRO A 81 -22.79 -18.17 7.14
N THR A 82 -22.31 -16.93 7.21
CA THR A 82 -21.14 -16.57 8.01
C THR A 82 -21.42 -16.70 9.51
N PRO A 83 -20.41 -17.00 10.35
CA PRO A 83 -20.59 -17.10 11.79
C PRO A 83 -21.23 -15.84 12.38
N GLY A 84 -22.20 -16.02 13.28
CA GLY A 84 -22.93 -14.92 13.93
C GLY A 84 -24.03 -14.25 13.09
N HIS A 85 -24.20 -14.65 11.82
CA HIS A 85 -25.23 -14.12 10.94
C HIS A 85 -26.45 -15.04 10.82
N GLY A 86 -27.58 -14.42 10.49
CA GLY A 86 -28.83 -15.11 10.21
C GLY A 86 -28.98 -15.43 8.72
N ALA A 87 -29.56 -16.58 8.40
CA ALA A 87 -30.00 -16.92 7.06
C ALA A 87 -31.37 -17.59 7.10
N ASN A 88 -32.11 -17.52 6.01
CA ASN A 88 -33.41 -18.18 5.89
C ASN A 88 -33.24 -19.70 6.10
N SER A 89 -34.22 -20.34 6.76
CA SER A 89 -34.24 -21.79 7.01
C SER A 89 -34.09 -22.62 5.73
N ILE A 90 -34.56 -22.13 4.57
CA ILE A 90 -34.44 -22.80 3.25
C ILE A 90 -33.06 -22.67 2.58
N THR A 91 -32.16 -21.87 3.14
CA THR A 91 -30.79 -21.71 2.63
C THR A 91 -29.97 -22.96 2.94
N LEU A 92 -29.27 -23.47 1.93
CA LEU A 92 -28.30 -24.56 2.07
C LEU A 92 -26.93 -23.98 2.43
N PRO A 93 -26.37 -24.32 3.60
CA PRO A 93 -25.01 -23.91 3.94
C PRO A 93 -24.00 -24.43 2.91
N HIS A 94 -22.93 -23.68 2.68
CA HIS A 94 -21.83 -24.07 1.79
C HIS A 94 -20.49 -23.53 2.28
N ILE A 95 -19.42 -24.17 1.80
CA ILE A 95 -18.04 -23.80 2.07
C ILE A 95 -17.29 -23.66 0.73
N VAL A 96 -16.44 -22.63 0.64
CA VAL A 96 -15.61 -22.33 -0.53
C VAL A 96 -14.14 -22.51 -0.15
N PHE A 97 -13.41 -23.33 -0.91
CA PHE A 97 -11.99 -23.63 -0.73
C PHE A 97 -11.14 -22.84 -1.73
N LYS A 98 -9.94 -22.42 -1.28
CA LYS A 98 -8.95 -21.78 -2.15
C LYS A 98 -8.35 -22.78 -3.15
N ASP A 99 -8.18 -24.02 -2.74
CA ASP A 99 -7.77 -25.10 -3.65
C ASP A 99 -9.01 -25.73 -4.31
N PRO A 100 -9.14 -25.66 -5.65
CA PRO A 100 -10.26 -26.28 -6.35
C PRO A 100 -10.26 -27.81 -6.32
N HIS A 101 -9.14 -28.46 -6.03
CA HIS A 101 -9.03 -29.91 -6.01
C HIS A 101 -9.44 -30.54 -4.68
N PHE A 102 -9.51 -29.74 -3.60
CA PHE A 102 -9.69 -30.19 -2.23
C PHE A 102 -10.81 -31.25 -2.05
N PRO A 103 -12.03 -31.09 -2.62
CA PRO A 103 -13.09 -32.08 -2.46
C PRO A 103 -12.79 -33.47 -3.06
N TRP A 104 -11.84 -33.58 -3.99
CA TRP A 104 -11.51 -34.82 -4.72
C TRP A 104 -10.05 -35.29 -4.53
N GLU A 105 -9.32 -34.76 -3.55
CA GLU A 105 -7.95 -35.20 -3.26
C GLU A 105 -7.84 -36.66 -2.81
N ARG A 106 -8.92 -37.21 -2.23
CA ARG A 106 -9.02 -38.59 -1.77
C ARG A 106 -10.13 -39.33 -2.50
N LYS A 107 -9.91 -40.61 -2.80
CA LYS A 107 -10.92 -41.50 -3.37
C LYS A 107 -11.61 -42.29 -2.27
N VAL A 108 -12.93 -42.21 -2.23
CA VAL A 108 -13.75 -42.87 -1.19
C VAL A 108 -14.72 -43.89 -1.77
N SER A 109 -15.37 -43.58 -2.90
CA SER A 109 -16.27 -44.54 -3.53
C SER A 109 -15.51 -45.57 -4.37
N LYS A 110 -15.96 -46.82 -4.31
CA LYS A 110 -15.47 -47.90 -5.20
C LYS A 110 -16.18 -47.91 -6.56
N ASN A 111 -17.28 -47.14 -6.70
CA ASN A 111 -18.21 -47.18 -7.83
C ASN A 111 -18.16 -45.92 -8.73
N ASP A 112 -17.08 -45.14 -8.72
CA ASP A 112 -16.89 -44.02 -9.65
C ASP A 112 -16.76 -44.51 -11.09
N ARG A 113 -17.89 -44.65 -11.79
CA ARG A 113 -17.95 -45.08 -13.20
C ARG A 113 -17.86 -43.92 -14.19
N ASP A 114 -18.16 -42.70 -13.74
CA ASP A 114 -18.20 -41.50 -14.57
C ASP A 114 -17.18 -40.48 -14.07
N ILE A 115 -16.20 -40.15 -14.91
CA ILE A 115 -15.15 -39.19 -14.58
C ILE A 115 -15.78 -37.84 -14.24
N LYS A 116 -16.84 -37.40 -14.94
CA LYS A 116 -17.44 -36.07 -14.76
C LYS A 116 -18.13 -35.86 -13.40
N ASN A 117 -18.57 -36.93 -12.75
CA ASN A 117 -19.36 -36.88 -11.50
C ASN A 117 -18.70 -37.75 -10.42
N THR A 118 -17.43 -37.47 -10.13
CA THR A 118 -16.67 -38.19 -9.08
C THR A 118 -17.19 -37.81 -7.69
N VAL A 119 -17.39 -38.79 -6.82
CA VAL A 119 -17.86 -38.56 -5.44
C VAL A 119 -16.76 -37.87 -4.61
N PRO A 120 -17.03 -36.72 -3.96
CA PRO A 120 -16.05 -36.06 -3.11
C PRO A 120 -15.81 -36.88 -1.82
N TRP A 121 -14.65 -36.72 -1.20
CA TRP A 121 -14.34 -37.39 0.08
C TRP A 121 -14.92 -36.68 1.30
N ILE A 122 -15.47 -35.49 1.10
CA ILE A 122 -16.08 -34.63 2.12
C ILE A 122 -17.56 -34.41 1.82
N ALA A 123 -18.34 -34.22 2.88
CA ALA A 123 -19.72 -33.74 2.79
C ALA A 123 -19.96 -32.63 3.82
N LEU A 124 -20.81 -31.68 3.48
CA LEU A 124 -21.28 -30.68 4.43
C LEU A 124 -22.63 -31.13 4.99
N VAL A 125 -22.74 -31.16 6.33
CA VAL A 125 -23.97 -31.58 7.02
C VAL A 125 -24.32 -30.58 8.11
N THR A 126 -25.57 -30.14 8.06
CA THR A 126 -26.15 -29.13 8.95
C THR A 126 -26.93 -29.82 10.06
N PHE A 127 -26.76 -29.42 11.32
CA PHE A 127 -27.42 -30.01 12.50
C PHE A 127 -28.11 -28.95 13.35
N ALA A 128 -29.26 -29.31 13.94
CA ALA A 128 -29.81 -28.55 15.05
C ALA A 128 -29.04 -28.89 16.33
N ALA A 129 -28.94 -27.96 17.28
CA ALA A 129 -28.15 -28.18 18.50
C ALA A 129 -28.61 -29.43 19.28
N GLU A 130 -29.91 -29.70 19.28
CA GLU A 130 -30.53 -30.84 19.98
C GLU A 130 -30.17 -32.21 19.36
N GLU A 131 -29.81 -32.23 18.08
CA GLU A 131 -29.46 -33.46 17.36
C GLU A 131 -28.06 -33.98 17.72
N LEU A 132 -27.16 -33.08 18.12
CA LEU A 132 -25.78 -33.40 18.52
C LEU A 132 -25.62 -33.47 20.05
N GLN A 133 -26.49 -32.81 20.83
CA GLN A 133 -26.47 -32.90 22.29
C GLN A 133 -26.83 -34.30 22.76
N LEU A 134 -25.91 -34.97 23.46
CA LEU A 134 -26.13 -36.29 24.04
C LEU A 134 -26.64 -36.22 25.49
N ASN A 135 -27.51 -37.16 25.85
CA ASN A 135 -28.01 -37.34 27.22
C ASN A 135 -26.97 -38.05 28.11
N GLU A 136 -27.10 -37.96 29.44
CA GLU A 136 -26.16 -38.61 30.39
C GLU A 136 -25.98 -40.13 30.18
N LYS A 137 -27.02 -40.83 29.72
CA LYS A 137 -26.96 -42.25 29.38
C LYS A 137 -26.15 -42.53 28.11
N GLU A 138 -26.29 -41.66 27.11
CA GLU A 138 -25.55 -41.74 25.83
C GLU A 138 -24.07 -41.37 26.05
N MET A 139 -23.80 -40.43 26.96
CA MET A 139 -22.46 -40.04 27.40
C MET A 139 -21.68 -41.17 28.09
N ASN A 140 -22.36 -42.12 28.74
CA ASN A 140 -21.71 -43.24 29.43
C ASN A 140 -21.16 -44.31 28.49
N VAL A 141 -21.49 -44.25 27.19
CA VAL A 141 -20.92 -45.10 26.14
C VAL A 141 -19.48 -44.70 25.83
N PHE A 142 -19.07 -43.48 26.19
CA PHE A 142 -17.73 -42.95 25.92
C PHE A 142 -16.78 -43.14 27.12
N PRO A 143 -15.47 -43.33 26.88
CA PRO A 143 -14.46 -43.37 27.96
C PRO A 143 -14.49 -42.10 28.82
N GLU A 144 -14.15 -42.18 30.12
CA GLU A 144 -14.17 -41.01 31.03
C GLU A 144 -13.32 -39.83 30.53
N SER A 145 -12.23 -40.10 29.83
CA SER A 145 -11.37 -39.07 29.19
C SER A 145 -12.09 -38.23 28.12
N PHE A 146 -13.26 -38.66 27.65
CA PHE A 146 -14.07 -38.03 26.61
C PHE A 146 -15.05 -36.98 27.15
N LYS A 147 -15.31 -36.97 28.47
CA LYS A 147 -16.39 -36.17 29.10
C LYS A 147 -16.09 -34.67 29.26
N HIS A 148 -14.85 -34.21 29.00
CA HIS A 148 -14.40 -32.83 29.33
C HIS A 148 -13.96 -31.96 28.14
N ARG A 149 -14.08 -32.41 26.88
CA ARG A 149 -13.52 -31.69 25.71
C ARG A 149 -14.55 -31.37 24.62
N ILE A 150 -15.73 -30.89 24.99
CA ILE A 150 -16.73 -30.43 24.01
C ILE A 150 -16.37 -28.99 23.61
N ASN A 151 -16.22 -28.76 22.31
CA ASN A 151 -15.99 -27.43 21.74
C ASN A 151 -17.30 -26.64 21.58
N ALA A 152 -17.21 -25.36 21.20
CA ALA A 152 -18.38 -24.49 21.05
C ALA A 152 -19.37 -24.97 19.96
N ASN A 153 -18.93 -25.82 19.05
CA ASN A 153 -19.72 -26.37 17.94
C ASN A 153 -20.18 -27.82 18.21
N LEU A 154 -20.22 -28.26 19.47
CA LEU A 154 -20.67 -29.60 19.87
C LEU A 154 -19.87 -30.77 19.27
N GLY A 155 -18.59 -30.55 18.92
CA GLY A 155 -17.61 -31.59 18.59
C GLY A 155 -16.64 -31.85 19.73
N TRP A 156 -16.03 -33.04 19.77
CA TRP A 156 -14.98 -33.40 20.74
C TRP A 156 -13.59 -33.36 20.14
N ASP A 157 -12.72 -32.56 20.75
CA ASP A 157 -11.34 -32.41 20.28
C ASP A 157 -10.41 -33.43 20.95
N LEU A 158 -9.90 -34.36 20.14
CA LEU A 158 -9.17 -35.54 20.60
C LEU A 158 -7.84 -35.68 19.85
N PRO A 159 -6.76 -36.13 20.51
CA PRO A 159 -5.57 -36.50 19.79
C PRO A 159 -5.84 -37.75 18.95
N VAL A 160 -5.34 -37.76 17.72
CA VAL A 160 -5.63 -38.79 16.71
C VAL A 160 -5.25 -40.21 17.17
N ASN A 161 -4.21 -40.33 18.02
CA ASN A 161 -3.81 -41.61 18.62
C ASN A 161 -4.89 -42.27 19.50
N LYS A 162 -5.84 -41.50 20.04
CA LYS A 162 -6.94 -41.98 20.89
C LYS A 162 -8.16 -42.45 20.12
N ILE A 163 -8.20 -42.27 18.79
CA ILE A 163 -9.32 -42.72 17.95
C ILE A 163 -9.46 -44.25 17.98
N LYS A 164 -8.35 -44.98 18.11
CA LYS A 164 -8.35 -46.46 18.22
C LYS A 164 -8.99 -46.96 19.52
N ASP A 165 -8.98 -46.14 20.57
CA ASP A 165 -9.55 -46.48 21.87
C ASP A 165 -11.09 -46.33 21.90
N LEU A 166 -11.70 -45.80 20.82
CA LEU A 166 -13.13 -45.54 20.70
C LEU A 166 -13.90 -46.74 20.11
N THR A 167 -14.00 -47.81 20.89
CA THR A 167 -14.73 -49.03 20.53
C THR A 167 -15.74 -49.43 21.61
N GLY A 168 -16.98 -49.75 21.24
CA GLY A 168 -18.01 -50.24 22.15
C GLY A 168 -19.16 -50.94 21.42
N ASP A 169 -19.92 -51.80 22.12
CA ASP A 169 -20.92 -52.71 21.51
C ASP A 169 -22.04 -51.97 20.74
N ASN A 170 -22.38 -50.73 21.10
CA ASN A 170 -23.38 -49.89 20.42
C ASN A 170 -22.78 -48.69 19.68
N LEU A 171 -21.46 -48.67 19.45
CA LEU A 171 -20.72 -47.56 18.87
C LEU A 171 -20.08 -47.96 17.53
N THR A 172 -20.43 -47.28 16.45
CA THR A 172 -19.79 -47.48 15.14
C THR A 172 -18.81 -46.35 14.88
N ASN A 173 -17.52 -46.67 14.78
CA ASN A 173 -16.49 -45.70 14.44
C ASN A 173 -16.15 -45.78 12.94
N VAL A 174 -16.48 -44.75 12.16
CA VAL A 174 -16.13 -44.68 10.72
C VAL A 174 -14.82 -43.92 10.47
N ILE A 175 -14.18 -43.39 11.51
CA ILE A 175 -12.96 -42.58 11.37
C ILE A 175 -11.79 -43.48 10.98
N PRO A 176 -11.00 -43.12 9.94
CA PRO A 176 -9.88 -43.94 9.51
C PRO A 176 -8.77 -44.06 10.56
N GLU A 177 -8.12 -45.22 10.58
CA GLU A 177 -6.98 -45.46 11.45
C GLU A 177 -5.77 -44.58 11.09
N PRO A 178 -5.09 -43.99 12.10
CA PRO A 178 -3.95 -43.12 11.85
C PRO A 178 -2.65 -43.85 11.59
N THR A 179 -1.84 -43.24 10.73
CA THR A 179 -0.45 -43.61 10.45
C THR A 179 0.47 -43.07 11.56
N ALA A 180 1.69 -43.63 11.70
CA ALA A 180 2.64 -43.22 12.74
C ALA A 180 2.96 -41.70 12.72
N SER A 181 3.01 -41.08 11.54
CA SER A 181 3.20 -39.64 11.33
C SER A 181 2.01 -38.78 11.77
N GLU A 182 0.78 -39.29 11.65
CA GLU A 182 -0.48 -38.56 11.90
C GLU A 182 -0.87 -38.55 13.39
N SER A 183 -0.23 -39.40 14.21
CA SER A 183 -0.53 -39.61 15.64
C SER A 183 -0.43 -38.36 16.53
N ARG A 184 0.28 -37.32 16.08
CA ARG A 184 0.47 -36.04 16.79
C ARG A 184 -0.64 -35.01 16.51
N GLN A 185 -1.50 -35.26 15.52
CA GLN A 185 -2.56 -34.32 15.14
C GLN A 185 -3.75 -34.41 16.11
N THR A 186 -4.57 -33.36 16.11
CA THR A 186 -5.85 -33.30 16.80
C THR A 186 -6.99 -33.42 15.80
N ALA A 187 -7.98 -34.25 16.09
CA ALA A 187 -9.19 -34.43 15.30
C ALA A 187 -10.41 -33.98 16.11
N THR A 188 -11.39 -33.39 15.45
CA THR A 188 -12.69 -33.08 16.04
C THR A 188 -13.67 -34.19 15.67
N VAL A 189 -14.20 -34.90 16.65
CA VAL A 189 -15.13 -36.02 16.46
C VAL A 189 -16.54 -35.57 16.79
N ILE A 190 -17.51 -35.94 15.94
CA ILE A 190 -18.93 -35.66 16.19
C ILE A 190 -19.72 -36.97 16.43
N PRO A 191 -20.64 -37.00 17.42
CA PRO A 191 -21.57 -38.10 17.64
C PRO A 191 -22.81 -37.91 16.78
N VAL A 192 -23.09 -38.82 15.86
CA VAL A 192 -24.36 -38.83 15.12
C VAL A 192 -25.20 -39.98 15.62
N ARG A 193 -26.44 -39.72 16.05
CA ARG A 193 -27.37 -40.79 16.47
C ARG A 193 -27.65 -41.73 15.30
N GLY A 194 -27.72 -43.03 15.56
CA GLY A 194 -27.86 -44.06 14.55
C GLY A 194 -29.11 -43.92 13.69
N HIS A 195 -30.23 -43.43 14.24
CA HIS A 195 -31.44 -43.18 13.44
C HIS A 195 -31.26 -42.01 12.45
N LEU A 196 -30.54 -40.96 12.87
CA LEU A 196 -30.20 -39.82 12.02
C LEU A 196 -29.14 -40.21 10.98
N PHE A 197 -28.13 -40.98 11.38
CA PHE A 197 -27.14 -41.51 10.44
C PHE A 197 -27.80 -42.38 9.35
N ARG A 198 -28.78 -43.20 9.73
CA ARG A 198 -29.57 -43.99 8.79
C ARG A 198 -30.32 -43.11 7.78
N SER A 199 -31.01 -42.07 8.24
CA SER A 199 -31.72 -41.18 7.32
C SER A 199 -30.77 -40.38 6.40
N LEU A 200 -29.58 -40.03 6.89
CA LEU A 200 -28.61 -39.25 6.13
C LEU A 200 -27.81 -40.07 5.10
N PHE A 201 -27.46 -41.33 5.37
CA PHE A 201 -26.49 -42.09 4.55
C PHE A 201 -27.02 -43.40 3.96
N MET A 202 -28.18 -43.91 4.37
CA MET A 202 -28.69 -45.17 3.82
C MET A 202 -29.20 -45.00 2.38
N GLY A 203 -28.86 -45.95 1.53
CA GLY A 203 -29.42 -46.10 0.18
C GLY A 203 -30.64 -47.03 0.17
N ARG A 204 -31.27 -47.16 -1.01
CA ARG A 204 -32.45 -48.03 -1.21
C ARG A 204 -32.16 -49.52 -1.03
N ASP A 205 -30.88 -49.90 -1.13
CA ASP A 205 -30.41 -51.29 -1.09
C ASP A 205 -30.13 -51.82 0.34
N GLY A 206 -30.47 -51.04 1.39
CA GLY A 206 -30.21 -51.43 2.78
C GLY A 206 -28.73 -51.37 3.19
N LYS A 207 -27.90 -50.69 2.38
CA LYS A 207 -26.50 -50.35 2.67
C LYS A 207 -26.33 -48.84 2.61
N THR A 208 -25.30 -48.32 3.28
CA THR A 208 -24.94 -46.90 3.14
C THR A 208 -24.46 -46.60 1.72
N ASP A 209 -24.96 -45.49 1.17
CA ASP A 209 -24.66 -45.03 -0.18
C ASP A 209 -24.29 -43.53 -0.18
N ILE A 210 -23.08 -43.23 -0.64
CA ILE A 210 -22.53 -41.87 -0.75
C ILE A 210 -22.61 -41.31 -2.18
N SER A 211 -23.15 -42.07 -3.14
CA SER A 211 -23.24 -41.66 -4.56
C SER A 211 -23.97 -40.32 -4.75
N LYS A 212 -24.98 -40.04 -3.91
CA LYS A 212 -25.72 -38.75 -3.89
C LYS A 212 -24.85 -37.51 -3.69
N PHE A 213 -23.69 -37.62 -3.02
CA PHE A 213 -22.82 -36.47 -2.78
C PHE A 213 -22.04 -36.01 -4.04
N ARG A 214 -22.07 -36.77 -5.13
CA ARG A 214 -21.44 -36.39 -6.42
C ARG A 214 -21.93 -35.05 -6.98
N PHE A 215 -23.17 -34.67 -6.66
CA PHE A 215 -23.75 -33.40 -7.12
C PHE A 215 -23.55 -32.24 -6.14
N MET A 216 -23.01 -32.49 -4.94
CA MET A 216 -22.90 -31.49 -3.86
C MET A 216 -21.59 -30.69 -3.91
N SER A 217 -20.60 -31.11 -4.71
CA SER A 217 -19.34 -30.39 -4.87
C SER A 217 -19.08 -30.06 -6.34
N HIS A 218 -18.59 -28.85 -6.60
CA HIS A 218 -18.25 -28.36 -7.94
C HIS A 218 -17.10 -27.35 -7.89
N VAL A 219 -16.43 -27.13 -9.03
CA VAL A 219 -15.44 -26.06 -9.16
C VAL A 219 -16.05 -24.89 -9.90
N ARG A 220 -15.71 -23.68 -9.45
CA ARG A 220 -16.16 -22.44 -10.06
C ARG A 220 -15.00 -21.52 -10.30
N THR A 221 -14.88 -21.04 -11.54
CA THR A 221 -13.98 -19.94 -11.90
C THR A 221 -14.81 -18.66 -11.92
N VAL A 222 -14.43 -17.70 -11.08
CA VAL A 222 -15.09 -16.40 -10.96
C VAL A 222 -14.13 -15.33 -11.45
N ALA A 223 -14.54 -14.54 -12.43
CA ALA A 223 -13.86 -13.31 -12.80
C ALA A 223 -14.28 -12.21 -11.83
N THR A 224 -13.42 -11.94 -10.84
CA THR A 224 -13.45 -10.67 -10.09
C THR A 224 -12.60 -9.66 -10.83
N GLU A 225 -12.87 -8.35 -10.70
CA GLU A 225 -12.07 -7.31 -11.36
C GLU A 225 -10.57 -7.40 -10.97
N GLY A 226 -9.80 -8.18 -11.73
CA GLY A 226 -8.34 -8.27 -11.67
C GLY A 226 -7.74 -9.60 -11.26
N ASP A 227 -8.53 -10.59 -10.88
CA ASP A 227 -8.08 -11.98 -10.71
C ASP A 227 -9.25 -12.92 -11.02
N SER A 228 -9.04 -13.83 -11.96
CA SER A 228 -9.92 -14.98 -12.17
C SER A 228 -9.53 -16.08 -11.18
N GLY A 229 -10.21 -16.10 -10.04
CA GLY A 229 -10.02 -17.13 -9.02
C GLY A 229 -10.79 -18.40 -9.36
N THR A 230 -10.13 -19.55 -9.25
CA THR A 230 -10.80 -20.86 -9.37
C THR A 230 -10.92 -21.46 -7.97
N PHE A 231 -12.16 -21.75 -7.56
CA PHE A 231 -12.49 -22.17 -6.20
C PHE A 231 -13.27 -23.49 -6.19
N GLY A 232 -13.00 -24.34 -5.20
CA GLY A 232 -13.80 -25.54 -4.93
C GLY A 232 -14.96 -25.19 -4.00
N VAL A 233 -16.18 -25.62 -4.32
CA VAL A 233 -17.38 -25.33 -3.52
C VAL A 233 -18.06 -26.63 -3.12
N THR A 234 -18.39 -26.77 -1.84
CA THR A 234 -19.18 -27.89 -1.31
C THR A 234 -20.43 -27.36 -0.61
N VAL A 235 -21.60 -27.84 -1.05
CA VAL A 235 -22.93 -27.43 -0.57
C VAL A 235 -23.52 -28.52 0.31
N SER A 236 -24.23 -28.12 1.36
CA SER A 236 -24.97 -29.05 2.22
C SER A 236 -26.22 -29.56 1.50
N HIS A 237 -26.50 -30.84 1.64
CA HIS A 237 -27.76 -31.46 1.20
C HIS A 237 -28.91 -31.26 2.21
N ARG A 238 -28.62 -30.61 3.35
CA ARG A 238 -29.52 -30.44 4.49
C ARG A 238 -29.71 -28.96 4.83
N PHE A 239 -30.97 -28.55 5.02
CA PHE A 239 -31.34 -27.17 5.34
C PHE A 239 -31.75 -27.00 6.81
N GLY A 240 -31.97 -25.74 7.22
CA GLY A 240 -32.33 -25.39 8.58
C GLY A 240 -33.72 -25.91 8.99
N PRO A 241 -34.06 -25.96 10.29
CA PRO A 241 -35.42 -26.30 10.72
C PRO A 241 -36.43 -25.30 10.17
N GLN A 242 -37.61 -25.76 9.74
CA GLN A 242 -38.66 -24.89 9.15
C GLN A 242 -39.73 -24.46 10.16
N ASP A 243 -39.95 -25.22 11.23
CA ASP A 243 -40.96 -24.92 12.27
C ASP A 243 -40.51 -23.84 13.26
N ILE A 244 -39.90 -22.76 12.75
CA ILE A 244 -39.24 -21.73 13.54
C ILE A 244 -40.11 -20.48 13.60
N ALA A 245 -40.64 -20.14 14.78
CA ALA A 245 -41.30 -18.85 15.03
C ALA A 245 -40.31 -17.71 15.38
N GLY A 246 -39.06 -18.03 15.74
CA GLY A 246 -38.02 -17.06 16.10
C GLY A 246 -36.60 -17.64 16.01
N PRO A 247 -35.55 -16.81 15.93
CA PRO A 247 -34.21 -17.22 15.48
C PRO A 247 -33.64 -18.44 16.24
N ARG A 248 -33.17 -19.47 15.52
CA ARG A 248 -32.64 -20.71 16.11
C ARG A 248 -31.19 -20.96 15.68
N SER A 249 -30.33 -21.36 16.62
CA SER A 249 -28.93 -21.70 16.30
C SER A 249 -28.84 -23.04 15.58
N VAL A 250 -28.05 -23.07 14.51
CA VAL A 250 -27.78 -24.23 13.66
C VAL A 250 -26.27 -24.39 13.50
N ILE A 251 -25.78 -25.62 13.52
CA ILE A 251 -24.36 -25.94 13.47
C ILE A 251 -24.06 -26.69 12.17
N THR A 252 -23.04 -26.28 11.44
CA THR A 252 -22.63 -26.95 10.19
C THR A 252 -21.27 -27.60 10.37
N HIS A 253 -21.17 -28.88 10.05
CA HIS A 253 -19.93 -29.65 10.09
C HIS A 253 -19.56 -30.14 8.69
N LEU A 254 -18.31 -29.88 8.29
CA LEU A 254 -17.66 -30.55 7.17
C LEU A 254 -17.18 -31.91 7.64
N VAL A 255 -17.80 -32.99 7.18
CA VAL A 255 -17.52 -34.36 7.62
C VAL A 255 -16.73 -35.14 6.57
N SER A 256 -15.84 -36.01 7.02
CA SER A 256 -15.17 -36.99 6.14
C SER A 256 -16.11 -38.16 5.82
N LEU A 257 -16.15 -38.56 4.54
CA LEU A 257 -16.91 -39.71 4.05
C LEU A 257 -16.07 -41.01 4.02
N GLU A 258 -14.80 -40.97 4.43
CA GLU A 258 -13.96 -42.18 4.47
C GLU A 258 -14.62 -43.28 5.34
N ASN A 259 -14.57 -44.52 4.86
CA ASN A 259 -15.20 -45.71 5.46
C ASN A 259 -16.74 -45.65 5.66
N VAL A 260 -17.44 -44.65 5.13
CA VAL A 260 -18.91 -44.57 5.22
C VAL A 260 -19.59 -45.43 4.15
N ASP A 261 -18.98 -45.66 3.00
CA ASP A 261 -19.57 -46.36 1.86
C ASP A 261 -19.72 -47.89 2.11
N GLY A 262 -20.91 -48.45 1.85
CA GLY A 262 -21.15 -49.90 1.86
C GLY A 262 -21.29 -50.58 3.22
N ILE A 263 -21.51 -49.84 4.31
CA ILE A 263 -21.86 -50.37 5.64
C ILE A 263 -23.28 -50.95 5.58
N GLU A 264 -23.46 -52.15 6.13
CA GLU A 264 -24.77 -52.80 6.26
C GLU A 264 -25.51 -52.26 7.50
N ASP A 265 -26.83 -52.11 7.40
CA ASP A 265 -27.67 -51.54 8.49
C ASP A 265 -27.49 -52.26 9.84
N SER A 266 -27.25 -53.58 9.81
CA SER A 266 -27.01 -54.41 11.00
C SER A 266 -25.73 -54.09 11.76
N LYS A 267 -24.78 -53.37 11.14
CA LYS A 267 -23.49 -52.97 11.73
C LYS A 267 -23.51 -51.53 12.27
N ILE A 268 -24.62 -50.82 12.11
CA ILE A 268 -24.79 -49.44 12.57
C ILE A 268 -25.35 -49.46 14.00
N GLY A 269 -24.53 -49.03 14.95
CA GLY A 269 -24.89 -48.89 16.35
C GLY A 269 -25.88 -47.74 16.61
N ASP A 270 -26.13 -47.47 17.90
CA ASP A 270 -26.99 -46.38 18.34
C ASP A 270 -26.32 -45.01 18.17
N ILE A 271 -24.98 -44.97 18.16
CA ILE A 271 -24.18 -43.77 17.92
C ILE A 271 -23.09 -44.09 16.91
N VAL A 272 -22.92 -43.21 15.92
CA VAL A 272 -21.89 -43.28 14.89
C VAL A 272 -20.93 -42.10 15.06
N LEU A 273 -19.63 -42.38 15.10
CA LEU A 273 -18.60 -41.34 15.21
C LEU A 273 -18.05 -40.97 13.85
N MET A 274 -18.16 -39.69 13.52
CA MET A 274 -17.62 -39.12 12.29
C MET A 274 -16.55 -38.08 12.59
N ASN A 275 -15.61 -37.90 11.67
CA ASN A 275 -14.60 -36.86 11.75
C ASN A 275 -15.11 -35.55 11.14
N SER A 276 -15.06 -34.46 11.90
CA SER A 276 -15.37 -33.10 11.45
C SER A 276 -14.07 -32.35 11.16
N LEU A 277 -13.88 -31.99 9.90
CA LEU A 277 -12.70 -31.29 9.41
C LEU A 277 -12.74 -29.79 9.71
N TYR A 278 -13.94 -29.21 9.60
CA TYR A 278 -14.23 -27.80 9.85
C TYR A 278 -15.67 -27.66 10.37
N SER A 279 -15.95 -26.67 11.21
CA SER A 279 -17.31 -26.42 11.71
C SER A 279 -17.55 -24.95 12.06
N TRP A 280 -18.80 -24.53 11.92
CA TRP A 280 -19.24 -23.19 12.33
C TRP A 280 -20.73 -23.17 12.69
N THR A 281 -21.16 -22.09 13.35
CA THR A 281 -22.55 -21.90 13.78
C THR A 281 -23.16 -20.67 13.12
N TYR A 282 -24.44 -20.76 12.77
CA TYR A 282 -25.22 -19.64 12.22
C TYR A 282 -26.66 -19.70 12.75
N THR A 283 -27.41 -18.62 12.55
CA THR A 283 -28.79 -18.53 13.03
C THR A 283 -29.77 -18.76 11.88
N ALA A 284 -30.66 -19.73 11.99
CA ALA A 284 -31.79 -19.89 11.07
C ALA A 284 -32.89 -18.87 11.42
N LEU A 285 -33.29 -18.07 10.43
CA LEU A 285 -34.34 -17.07 10.49
C LEU A 285 -35.62 -17.57 9.79
N PRO A 286 -36.81 -17.14 10.23
CA PRO A 286 -38.07 -17.42 9.54
C PRO A 286 -38.17 -16.70 8.19
N GLU A 287 -39.10 -17.15 7.34
CA GLU A 287 -39.36 -16.57 6.02
C GLU A 287 -39.69 -15.05 6.12
N GLY A 288 -39.02 -14.22 5.30
CA GLY A 288 -39.29 -12.77 5.17
C GLY A 288 -38.12 -11.82 5.46
N SER A 289 -37.01 -12.30 6.03
CA SER A 289 -35.80 -11.52 6.34
C SER A 289 -34.72 -11.61 5.24
N ASP A 290 -35.12 -11.38 3.99
CA ASP A 290 -34.28 -11.66 2.82
C ASP A 290 -33.41 -10.47 2.35
N VAL A 291 -32.39 -10.75 1.53
CA VAL A 291 -31.55 -9.74 0.85
C VAL A 291 -32.42 -8.81 0.00
N ALA A 292 -33.46 -9.36 -0.64
CA ALA A 292 -34.38 -8.61 -1.48
C ALA A 292 -35.15 -7.53 -0.70
N THR A 293 -35.61 -7.82 0.53
CA THR A 293 -36.34 -6.84 1.35
C THR A 293 -35.42 -5.75 1.86
N THR A 294 -34.20 -6.12 2.28
CA THR A 294 -33.17 -5.15 2.69
C THR A 294 -32.78 -4.21 1.54
N SER A 295 -32.60 -4.75 0.33
CA SER A 295 -32.28 -3.97 -0.87
C SER A 295 -33.42 -3.03 -1.28
N THR A 296 -34.67 -3.48 -1.12
CA THR A 296 -35.86 -2.66 -1.39
C THR A 296 -35.97 -1.50 -0.39
N ASN A 297 -35.70 -1.76 0.89
CA ASN A 297 -35.70 -0.73 1.94
C ASN A 297 -34.63 0.34 1.69
N LEU A 298 -33.46 -0.06 1.20
CA LEU A 298 -32.36 0.87 0.88
C LEU A 298 -32.73 1.81 -0.28
N GLY A 299 -33.54 1.35 -1.23
CA GLY A 299 -34.03 2.12 -2.37
C GLY A 299 -35.24 3.02 -2.09
N ASP A 300 -35.86 2.93 -0.91
CA ASP A 300 -37.06 3.71 -0.60
C ASP A 300 -36.70 5.18 -0.31
N THR A 301 -37.06 6.07 -1.24
CA THR A 301 -36.85 7.52 -1.12
C THR A 301 -37.76 8.17 -0.07
N ASN A 302 -38.94 7.58 0.21
CA ASN A 302 -39.89 8.13 1.21
C ASN A 302 -39.39 7.95 2.64
N SER A 303 -38.64 6.87 2.89
CA SER A 303 -37.97 6.62 4.17
C SER A 303 -36.74 7.50 4.41
N GLY A 304 -36.29 8.25 3.39
CA GLY A 304 -35.04 9.01 3.42
C GLY A 304 -33.78 8.13 3.38
N SER A 305 -33.91 6.85 3.03
CA SER A 305 -32.79 5.90 2.92
C SER A 305 -31.88 6.25 1.74
N LEU A 306 -32.44 6.72 0.63
CA LEU A 306 -31.72 7.26 -0.52
C LEU A 306 -31.76 8.79 -0.52
N SER A 307 -30.61 9.45 -0.26
CA SER A 307 -30.53 10.92 -0.34
C SER A 307 -29.10 11.44 -0.51
N VAL A 308 -28.92 12.75 -0.51
CA VAL A 308 -27.60 13.41 -0.45
C VAL A 308 -27.10 13.43 1.00
N LEU A 309 -25.78 13.45 1.22
CA LEU A 309 -25.14 13.51 2.53
C LEU A 309 -25.46 14.82 3.29
N ARG A 310 -26.58 14.83 4.02
CA ARG A 310 -27.02 15.92 4.88
C ARG A 310 -27.68 15.38 6.14
N THR A 311 -27.89 16.24 7.13
CA THR A 311 -28.61 15.87 8.34
C THR A 311 -30.05 15.44 8.02
N THR A 312 -30.48 14.32 8.59
CA THR A 312 -31.87 13.84 8.50
C THR A 312 -32.79 14.52 9.53
N ARG A 313 -32.23 15.31 10.45
CA ARG A 313 -33.01 16.08 11.41
C ARG A 313 -33.68 17.25 10.70
N LYS A 314 -35.02 17.23 10.62
CA LYS A 314 -35.78 18.45 10.33
C LYS A 314 -35.55 19.41 11.50
N PRO A 315 -35.03 20.62 11.28
CA PRO A 315 -34.95 21.60 12.36
C PRO A 315 -36.38 22.00 12.75
N ASP A 316 -36.73 21.85 14.03
CA ASP A 316 -37.97 22.40 14.61
C ASP A 316 -37.86 23.93 14.64
N LEU A 317 -38.17 24.56 13.51
CA LEU A 317 -38.24 26.01 13.40
C LEU A 317 -39.71 26.35 13.18
N THR A 318 -40.31 27.07 14.12
CA THR A 318 -41.65 27.64 13.98
C THR A 318 -41.65 28.59 12.79
N ASP A 319 -42.49 28.33 11.79
CA ASP A 319 -42.65 29.17 10.60
C ASP A 319 -43.05 30.59 11.01
N GLY A 320 -42.06 31.48 11.08
CA GLY A 320 -42.26 32.92 11.20
C GLY A 320 -42.54 33.49 9.82
N THR A 321 -43.75 33.98 9.61
CA THR A 321 -44.16 34.71 8.41
C THR A 321 -43.50 36.09 8.36
N ASP A 322 -42.30 36.21 7.79
CA ASP A 322 -41.75 37.51 7.36
C ASP A 322 -40.95 37.35 6.07
N GLN A 323 -41.07 38.33 5.16
CA GLN A 323 -40.57 38.31 3.78
C GLN A 323 -39.08 38.68 3.61
N GLU A 324 -38.31 38.74 4.71
CA GLU A 324 -36.85 38.81 4.69
C GLU A 324 -36.30 37.46 5.14
N LEU A 325 -35.28 36.89 4.47
CA LEU A 325 -34.67 35.61 4.85
C LEU A 325 -34.32 35.62 6.34
N SER A 326 -35.13 34.96 7.16
CA SER A 326 -34.96 34.95 8.60
C SER A 326 -33.68 34.18 8.93
N THR A 327 -32.95 34.54 9.99
CA THR A 327 -31.75 33.82 10.46
C THR A 327 -31.91 32.28 10.47
N PRO A 328 -33.09 31.71 10.81
CA PRO A 328 -33.34 30.27 10.71
C PRO A 328 -33.29 29.71 9.29
N ASP A 329 -33.70 30.46 8.27
CA ASP A 329 -33.67 30.02 6.86
C ASP A 329 -32.23 29.96 6.33
N ILE A 330 -31.41 30.96 6.69
CA ILE A 330 -29.98 30.97 6.37
C ILE A 330 -29.27 29.80 7.06
N PHE A 331 -29.61 29.54 8.32
CA PHE A 331 -29.08 28.40 9.06
C PHE A 331 -29.49 27.07 8.42
N LYS A 332 -30.77 26.92 8.02
CA LYS A 332 -31.28 25.75 7.30
C LYS A 332 -30.57 25.57 5.95
N LYS A 333 -30.30 26.65 5.22
CA LYS A 333 -29.50 26.62 3.99
C LYS A 333 -28.10 26.08 4.25
N ARG A 334 -27.42 26.54 5.31
CA ARG A 334 -26.08 26.05 5.68
C ARG A 334 -26.07 24.59 6.13
N LEU A 335 -27.08 24.14 6.88
CA LEU A 335 -27.24 22.72 7.19
C LEU A 335 -27.46 21.88 5.92
N ASN A 336 -28.22 22.39 4.96
CA ASN A 336 -28.42 21.75 3.66
C ASN A 336 -27.13 21.74 2.80
N ASP A 337 -26.25 22.72 2.98
CA ASP A 337 -24.90 22.76 2.39
C ASP A 337 -23.90 21.83 3.11
N GLY A 338 -24.34 21.08 4.14
CA GLY A 338 -23.54 20.06 4.82
C GLY A 338 -22.73 20.57 6.02
N TYR A 339 -22.94 21.81 6.45
CA TYR A 339 -22.27 22.35 7.64
C TYR A 339 -22.88 21.79 8.93
N THR A 340 -22.03 21.59 9.92
CA THR A 340 -22.41 21.27 11.30
C THR A 340 -21.85 22.33 12.24
N LEU A 341 -22.59 22.63 13.32
CA LEU A 341 -22.11 23.52 14.37
C LEU A 341 -21.23 22.73 15.34
N THR A 342 -20.02 23.23 15.60
CA THR A 342 -19.06 22.60 16.51
C THR A 342 -18.65 23.56 17.60
N ARG A 343 -18.35 23.02 18.79
CA ARG A 343 -17.73 23.79 19.86
C ARG A 343 -16.27 24.03 19.48
N TYR A 344 -15.91 25.29 19.35
CA TYR A 344 -14.58 25.72 18.96
C TYR A 344 -13.90 26.47 20.11
N ARG A 345 -12.62 26.19 20.31
CA ARG A 345 -11.79 26.89 21.28
C ARG A 345 -10.71 27.66 20.53
N THR A 346 -10.64 28.96 20.77
CA THR A 346 -9.65 29.81 20.12
C THR A 346 -8.26 29.55 20.70
N VAL A 347 -7.23 30.09 20.05
CA VAL A 347 -5.84 30.05 20.57
C VAL A 347 -5.73 30.77 21.91
N THR A 348 -6.64 31.71 22.19
CA THR A 348 -6.75 32.43 23.47
C THR A 348 -7.56 31.68 24.54
N ASP A 349 -7.90 30.41 24.30
CA ASP A 349 -8.71 29.54 25.18
C ASP A 349 -10.18 29.98 25.35
N GLU A 350 -10.66 30.93 24.54
CA GLU A 350 -12.06 31.34 24.54
C GLU A 350 -12.92 30.28 23.84
N GLU A 351 -14.06 29.95 24.45
CA GLU A 351 -15.01 29.00 23.90
C GLU A 351 -16.06 29.72 23.06
N THR A 352 -16.14 29.37 21.79
CA THR A 352 -17.06 29.93 20.81
C THR A 352 -17.68 28.81 19.96
N ALA A 353 -18.69 29.14 19.17
CA ALA A 353 -19.23 28.20 18.18
C ALA A 353 -18.58 28.48 16.82
N ALA A 354 -18.28 27.43 16.06
CA ALA A 354 -17.78 27.52 14.70
C ALA A 354 -18.53 26.56 13.78
N MET A 355 -18.66 26.94 12.52
CA MET A 355 -19.15 26.08 11.47
C MET A 355 -18.03 25.18 10.96
N PHE A 356 -18.35 23.92 10.73
CA PHE A 356 -17.41 22.92 10.26
C PHE A 356 -18.08 21.98 9.25
N ARG A 357 -17.36 21.70 8.17
CA ARG A 357 -17.69 20.69 7.17
C ARG A 357 -16.46 19.88 6.77
N GLY A 358 -16.70 18.64 6.37
CA GLY A 358 -15.68 17.74 5.83
C GLY A 358 -15.44 17.94 4.32
N PRO A 359 -14.62 17.08 3.69
CA PRO A 359 -14.43 17.08 2.24
C PRO A 359 -15.66 16.60 1.46
N LEU A 360 -16.58 15.89 2.12
CA LEU A 360 -17.77 15.32 1.50
C LEU A 360 -18.93 16.31 1.65
N VAL A 361 -19.31 16.98 0.55
CA VAL A 361 -20.31 18.06 0.55
C VAL A 361 -21.55 17.68 -0.27
N PRO A 362 -22.76 18.03 0.19
CA PRO A 362 -23.99 17.71 -0.54
C PRO A 362 -24.17 18.55 -1.82
N THR A 363 -23.58 19.74 -1.88
CA THR A 363 -23.68 20.68 -2.99
C THR A 363 -22.29 20.96 -3.57
N LYS A 364 -22.18 21.09 -4.91
CA LYS A 364 -20.91 21.42 -5.57
C LYS A 364 -20.45 22.81 -5.14
N VAL A 365 -19.24 22.90 -4.60
CA VAL A 365 -18.62 24.15 -4.14
C VAL A 365 -17.80 24.72 -5.30
N ALA A 366 -17.88 26.02 -5.52
CA ALA A 366 -17.06 26.68 -6.54
C ALA A 366 -15.56 26.55 -6.18
N HIS A 367 -14.75 26.23 -7.18
CA HIS A 367 -13.31 26.12 -7.06
C HIS A 367 -12.64 26.92 -8.19
N PRO A 368 -11.73 27.88 -7.87
CA PRO A 368 -11.34 28.33 -6.53
C PRO A 368 -12.44 29.15 -5.83
N LEU A 369 -12.45 29.18 -4.48
CA LEU A 369 -13.41 29.98 -3.68
C LEU A 369 -13.46 31.46 -4.10
N ARG A 370 -12.28 32.03 -4.36
CA ARG A 370 -12.09 33.35 -4.94
C ARG A 370 -10.84 33.31 -5.83
N PRO A 371 -10.90 33.84 -7.06
CA PRO A 371 -9.75 33.85 -7.96
C PRO A 371 -8.57 34.68 -7.41
N ASP A 372 -8.84 35.66 -6.54
CA ASP A 372 -7.82 36.58 -6.01
C ASP A 372 -7.07 36.05 -4.77
N ILE A 373 -7.53 34.97 -4.14
CA ILE A 373 -6.97 34.46 -2.87
C ILE A 373 -6.48 33.01 -3.07
N PRO A 374 -5.18 32.80 -3.31
CA PRO A 374 -4.62 31.46 -3.48
C PRO A 374 -4.54 30.71 -2.15
N ILE A 375 -4.74 29.39 -2.20
CA ILE A 375 -4.63 28.51 -1.03
C ILE A 375 -3.14 28.15 -0.82
N GLN A 376 -2.40 29.09 -0.24
CA GLN A 376 -1.01 28.90 0.19
C GLN A 376 -0.76 29.68 1.48
N SER A 377 -0.67 28.97 2.60
CA SER A 377 -0.47 29.58 3.92
C SER A 377 0.61 28.87 4.74
N ASN A 378 1.23 29.61 5.67
CA ASN A 378 2.16 29.07 6.67
C ASN A 378 1.43 28.64 7.96
N PHE A 379 0.21 29.12 8.19
CA PHE A 379 -0.58 28.83 9.39
C PHE A 379 -2.03 28.51 9.01
N GLY A 380 -2.56 27.38 9.48
CA GLY A 380 -3.96 27.05 9.22
C GLY A 380 -4.97 28.11 9.68
N THR A 381 -4.61 29.03 10.60
CA THR A 381 -5.48 30.14 11.01
C THR A 381 -5.84 31.10 9.87
N ASP A 382 -5.00 31.21 8.85
CA ASP A 382 -5.19 32.14 7.74
C ASP A 382 -6.33 31.67 6.81
N LEU A 383 -6.67 30.38 6.87
CA LEU A 383 -7.73 29.74 6.08
C LEU A 383 -9.08 29.70 6.81
N LYS A 384 -9.27 30.50 7.86
CA LYS A 384 -10.57 30.65 8.51
C LYS A 384 -11.42 31.63 7.72
N VAL A 385 -12.64 31.23 7.39
CA VAL A 385 -13.58 32.07 6.62
C VAL A 385 -14.64 32.62 7.58
N PHE A 386 -14.87 33.94 7.59
CA PHE A 386 -15.93 34.53 8.41
C PHE A 386 -17.24 34.59 7.61
N ASP A 387 -18.29 33.91 8.08
CA ASP A 387 -19.62 34.04 7.49
C ASP A 387 -20.27 35.34 8.01
N SER A 388 -20.39 36.33 7.13
CA SER A 388 -20.95 37.64 7.48
C SER A 388 -22.44 37.61 7.79
N GLN A 389 -23.18 36.58 7.35
CA GLN A 389 -24.63 36.44 7.57
C GLN A 389 -24.92 35.84 8.94
N LEU A 390 -24.23 34.75 9.31
CA LEU A 390 -24.40 34.08 10.60
C LEU A 390 -23.49 34.61 11.70
N LYS A 391 -22.50 35.45 11.38
CA LYS A 391 -21.46 35.97 12.29
C LYS A 391 -20.67 34.87 12.99
N LEU A 392 -20.55 33.71 12.36
CA LEU A 392 -19.78 32.57 12.84
C LEU A 392 -18.54 32.35 11.97
N MET A 393 -17.49 31.81 12.58
CA MET A 393 -16.30 31.40 11.86
C MET A 393 -16.52 30.02 11.23
N ASP A 394 -16.20 29.87 9.96
CA ASP A 394 -15.99 28.60 9.29
C ASP A 394 -14.52 28.18 9.44
N ILE A 395 -14.31 27.04 10.09
CA ILE A 395 -12.99 26.47 10.40
C ILE A 395 -12.63 25.28 9.49
N SER A 396 -13.42 25.00 8.44
CA SER A 396 -13.29 23.79 7.63
C SER A 396 -11.93 23.67 6.92
N TYR A 397 -11.50 24.73 6.23
CA TYR A 397 -10.21 24.76 5.53
C TYR A 397 -9.02 24.84 6.49
N SER A 398 -9.19 25.58 7.59
CA SER A 398 -8.21 25.63 8.69
C SER A 398 -7.93 24.23 9.24
N ASN A 399 -8.98 23.45 9.50
CA ASN A 399 -8.88 22.07 9.96
C ASN A 399 -8.29 21.14 8.90
N ALA A 400 -8.66 21.30 7.62
CA ALA A 400 -8.09 20.53 6.51
C ALA A 400 -6.57 20.71 6.42
N TRP A 401 -6.11 21.96 6.50
CA TRP A 401 -4.68 22.30 6.47
C TRP A 401 -3.92 21.70 7.67
N GLN A 402 -4.47 21.82 8.88
CA GLN A 402 -3.84 21.24 10.07
C GLN A 402 -3.80 19.71 10.02
N LEU A 403 -4.86 19.09 9.50
CA LEU A 403 -4.91 17.65 9.28
C LEU A 403 -3.83 17.22 8.28
N GLY A 404 -3.73 17.90 7.13
CA GLY A 404 -2.71 17.62 6.12
C GLY A 404 -1.29 17.69 6.66
N ARG A 405 -1.00 18.75 7.44
CA ARG A 405 0.28 18.89 8.14
C ARG A 405 0.55 17.75 9.12
N THR A 406 -0.45 17.38 9.93
CA THR A 406 -0.32 16.31 10.94
C THR A 406 -0.13 14.94 10.28
N MET A 407 -0.88 14.66 9.21
CA MET A 407 -0.75 13.42 8.42
C MET A 407 0.62 13.34 7.75
N ALA A 408 1.11 14.45 7.22
CA ALA A 408 2.45 14.52 6.66
C ALA A 408 3.51 14.26 7.75
N MET A 409 3.43 14.90 8.91
CA MET A 409 4.35 14.68 10.03
C MET A 409 4.35 13.22 10.53
N SER A 410 3.22 12.53 10.45
CA SER A 410 3.13 11.11 10.82
C SER A 410 3.85 10.17 9.84
N ASP A 411 4.10 10.62 8.60
CA ASP A 411 4.74 9.86 7.54
C ASP A 411 6.21 10.27 7.38
N SER A 412 7.10 9.46 7.97
CA SER A 412 8.55 9.71 7.92
C SER A 412 9.15 9.63 6.52
N ALA A 413 8.57 8.79 5.64
CA ALA A 413 9.06 8.63 4.27
C ALA A 413 8.72 9.88 3.44
N PHE A 414 7.47 10.36 3.54
CA PHE A 414 7.02 11.58 2.89
C PHE A 414 7.81 12.82 3.35
N THR A 415 7.95 13.02 4.66
CA THR A 415 8.63 14.20 5.21
C THR A 415 10.11 14.26 4.85
N THR A 416 10.80 13.12 4.89
CA THR A 416 12.21 13.03 4.48
C THR A 416 12.37 13.29 2.98
N ALA A 417 11.51 12.71 2.16
CA ALA A 417 11.50 12.94 0.71
C ALA A 417 11.21 14.41 0.37
N LEU A 418 10.23 15.03 1.03
CA LEU A 418 9.89 16.45 0.83
C LEU A 418 11.05 17.38 1.20
N ALA A 419 11.73 17.14 2.34
CA ALA A 419 12.86 17.95 2.75
C ALA A 419 14.04 17.88 1.76
N ARG A 420 14.34 16.67 1.25
CA ARG A 420 15.37 16.46 0.21
C ARG A 420 14.96 17.09 -1.12
N LEU A 421 13.72 16.90 -1.53
CA LEU A 421 13.16 17.48 -2.75
C LEU A 421 13.27 19.01 -2.75
N ARG A 422 12.84 19.66 -1.66
CA ARG A 422 12.96 21.11 -1.48
C ARG A 422 14.43 21.55 -1.52
N SER A 423 15.33 20.82 -0.89
CA SER A 423 16.76 21.11 -0.89
C SER A 423 17.39 21.01 -2.28
N VAL A 424 17.00 20.02 -3.08
CA VAL A 424 17.47 19.84 -4.46
C VAL A 424 16.98 20.98 -5.35
N ILE A 425 15.68 21.29 -5.32
CA ILE A 425 15.10 22.40 -6.10
C ILE A 425 15.78 23.72 -5.72
N HIS A 426 15.90 24.00 -4.42
CA HIS A 426 16.52 25.21 -3.90
C HIS A 426 17.99 25.35 -4.33
N LYS A 427 18.79 24.28 -4.18
CA LYS A 427 20.20 24.28 -4.54
C LYS A 427 20.40 24.51 -6.04
N MET A 428 19.66 23.79 -6.88
CA MET A 428 19.72 23.96 -8.34
C MET A 428 19.33 25.39 -8.75
N ALA A 429 18.25 25.92 -8.17
CA ALA A 429 17.78 27.27 -8.46
C ALA A 429 18.83 28.33 -8.07
N ILE A 430 19.42 28.23 -6.88
CA ILE A 430 20.46 29.16 -6.42
C ILE A 430 21.72 29.04 -7.27
N ASP A 431 22.18 27.83 -7.56
CA ASP A 431 23.42 27.62 -8.32
C ASP A 431 23.29 28.22 -9.72
N GLU A 432 22.15 28.03 -10.39
CA GLU A 432 21.91 28.60 -11.73
C GLU A 432 21.70 30.11 -11.68
N SER A 433 20.98 30.62 -10.68
CA SER A 433 20.82 32.07 -10.47
C SER A 433 22.18 32.75 -10.25
N LYS A 434 23.05 32.17 -9.41
CA LYS A 434 24.42 32.67 -9.18
C LYS A 434 25.24 32.65 -10.46
N LYS A 435 25.18 31.58 -11.26
CA LYS A 435 25.86 31.53 -12.56
C LYS A 435 25.38 32.64 -13.47
N GLN A 436 24.07 32.89 -13.56
CA GLN A 436 23.52 33.93 -14.44
C GLN A 436 23.95 35.33 -14.01
N VAL A 437 23.93 35.62 -12.71
CA VAL A 437 24.41 36.89 -12.14
C VAL A 437 25.93 37.05 -12.38
N HIS A 438 26.71 35.98 -12.27
CA HIS A 438 28.13 36.04 -12.61
C HIS A 438 28.39 36.13 -14.12
N LYS A 439 27.50 35.61 -14.99
CA LYS A 439 27.58 35.81 -16.44
C LYS A 439 27.38 37.29 -16.81
N SER A 440 26.42 37.98 -16.20
CA SER A 440 26.21 39.41 -16.47
C SER A 440 27.41 40.26 -16.03
N GLY A 441 28.10 39.87 -14.96
CA GLY A 441 29.36 40.48 -14.50
C GLY A 441 30.64 40.01 -15.21
N SER A 442 30.55 39.18 -16.27
CA SER A 442 31.69 38.52 -16.95
C SER A 442 32.61 37.67 -16.04
N ALA A 443 32.13 37.31 -14.86
CA ALA A 443 32.83 36.55 -13.83
C ALA A 443 32.74 35.03 -14.02
N TYR A 444 31.67 34.55 -14.65
CA TYR A 444 31.44 33.13 -14.95
C TYR A 444 31.39 32.90 -16.46
N GLN A 445 32.09 31.87 -16.93
CA GLN A 445 32.06 31.41 -18.32
C GLN A 445 31.76 29.92 -18.32
N SER A 446 30.72 29.50 -19.07
CA SER A 446 30.45 28.07 -19.22
C SER A 446 31.49 27.41 -20.13
N ARG A 447 31.59 26.07 -20.07
CA ARG A 447 32.48 25.33 -20.97
C ARG A 447 32.17 25.64 -22.44
N ASP A 448 30.90 25.73 -22.79
CA ASP A 448 30.46 26.02 -24.16
C ASP A 448 30.77 27.47 -24.56
N ASP A 449 30.66 28.43 -23.62
CA ASP A 449 31.08 29.82 -23.84
C ASP A 449 32.60 29.91 -24.06
N VAL A 450 33.40 29.16 -23.30
CA VAL A 450 34.86 29.12 -23.45
C VAL A 450 35.25 28.49 -24.78
N ILE A 451 34.58 27.40 -25.19
CA ILE A 451 34.81 26.75 -26.49
C ILE A 451 34.43 27.70 -27.63
N SER A 452 33.29 28.38 -27.54
CA SER A 452 32.83 29.33 -28.56
C SER A 452 33.78 30.53 -28.67
N ARG A 453 34.29 31.02 -27.54
CA ARG A 453 35.29 32.10 -27.50
C ARG A 453 36.68 31.66 -27.90
N MET A 454 36.96 30.35 -27.96
CA MET A 454 38.29 29.86 -28.32
C MET A 454 38.66 30.30 -29.75
N GLU A 455 37.68 30.33 -30.66
CA GLU A 455 37.86 30.87 -32.01
C GLU A 455 38.26 32.36 -31.98
N ASP A 456 37.52 33.18 -31.24
CA ASP A 456 37.81 34.61 -31.08
C ASP A 456 39.18 34.86 -30.43
N THR A 457 39.56 34.05 -29.45
CA THR A 457 40.89 34.16 -28.81
C THR A 457 42.01 33.77 -29.77
N ILE A 458 41.82 32.75 -30.60
CA ILE A 458 42.79 32.35 -31.63
C ILE A 458 42.92 33.47 -32.68
N GLN A 459 41.81 34.03 -33.16
CA GLN A 459 41.84 35.17 -34.08
C GLN A 459 42.50 36.40 -33.47
N SER A 460 42.23 36.68 -32.19
CA SER A 460 42.86 37.78 -31.44
C SER A 460 44.37 37.56 -31.27
N LEU A 461 44.82 36.33 -31.02
CA LEU A 461 46.23 35.98 -30.92
C LEU A 461 46.95 36.08 -32.28
N TYR A 462 46.28 35.70 -33.38
CA TYR A 462 46.79 35.93 -34.74
C TYR A 462 46.94 37.42 -35.04
N GLY A 463 45.96 38.25 -34.65
CA GLY A 463 46.03 39.71 -34.74
C GLY A 463 47.10 40.36 -33.86
N PHE A 464 47.50 39.69 -32.76
CA PHE A 464 48.61 40.12 -31.91
C PHE A 464 49.97 39.87 -32.57
N ASN A 465 50.15 38.73 -33.25
CA ASN A 465 51.39 38.43 -33.97
C ASN A 465 51.61 39.38 -35.16
N SER A 466 50.54 39.81 -35.84
CA SER A 466 50.66 40.80 -36.93
C SER A 466 50.94 42.23 -36.44
N ARG A 467 50.65 42.55 -35.17
CA ARG A 467 50.93 43.84 -34.53
C ARG A 467 52.25 43.87 -33.73
N LEU A 468 52.94 42.73 -33.63
CA LEU A 468 54.19 42.61 -32.86
C LEU A 468 55.37 43.37 -33.50
N GLU A 469 55.26 43.76 -34.77
CA GLU A 469 56.30 44.54 -35.45
C GLU A 469 56.31 46.04 -35.10
N SER A 470 55.34 46.57 -34.32
CA SER A 470 55.23 48.02 -34.10
C SER A 470 55.20 48.53 -32.65
N THR A 471 55.37 47.70 -31.61
CA THR A 471 55.32 48.21 -30.22
C THR A 471 56.32 47.55 -29.27
N THR A 472 57.43 48.25 -28.98
CA THR A 472 58.44 47.92 -27.95
C THR A 472 58.11 48.50 -26.57
N THR A 473 56.83 48.67 -26.22
CA THR A 473 56.43 49.05 -24.86
C THR A 473 55.82 47.85 -24.16
N THR A 474 56.57 47.27 -23.24
CA THR A 474 56.05 46.34 -22.22
C THR A 474 54.91 47.01 -21.47
N SER A 475 53.68 46.75 -21.91
CA SER A 475 52.47 47.24 -21.27
C SER A 475 52.42 46.72 -19.83
N LYS A 476 52.56 47.63 -18.86
CA LYS A 476 52.42 47.36 -17.41
C LYS A 476 51.02 46.83 -17.02
N ASN A 477 50.12 46.65 -17.98
CA ASN A 477 48.79 46.10 -17.78
C ASN A 477 48.70 44.58 -17.99
N ARG A 478 49.79 43.88 -18.36
CA ARG A 478 49.78 42.41 -18.55
C ARG A 478 49.36 41.62 -17.30
N TRP A 479 49.54 42.20 -16.11
CA TRP A 479 49.28 41.57 -14.82
C TRP A 479 48.10 42.19 -14.04
N LYS A 480 47.37 43.15 -14.63
CA LYS A 480 46.13 43.66 -14.04
C LYS A 480 44.95 42.88 -14.61
N SER A 481 44.60 41.77 -13.95
CA SER A 481 43.27 41.20 -14.13
C SER A 481 42.25 42.30 -13.79
N GLY A 482 41.27 42.54 -14.66
CA GLY A 482 40.16 43.42 -14.32
C GLY A 482 39.56 42.96 -12.99
N GLN A 483 39.36 43.88 -12.05
CA GLN A 483 38.63 43.57 -10.83
C GLN A 483 37.23 43.17 -11.26
N VAL A 484 36.88 41.91 -11.05
CA VAL A 484 35.51 41.44 -11.21
C VAL A 484 34.66 42.24 -10.22
N PRO A 485 33.54 42.86 -10.64
CA PRO A 485 32.68 43.57 -9.69
C PRO A 485 32.25 42.60 -8.58
N ASN A 486 32.37 43.04 -7.32
CA ASN A 486 31.85 42.29 -6.19
C ASN A 486 30.32 42.29 -6.28
N VAL A 487 29.75 41.24 -6.85
CA VAL A 487 28.31 41.04 -6.91
C VAL A 487 27.85 40.31 -5.67
N ASP A 488 26.81 40.81 -5.01
CA ASP A 488 26.23 40.14 -3.85
C ASP A 488 25.54 38.84 -4.30
N THR A 489 26.10 37.72 -3.87
CA THR A 489 25.60 36.37 -4.14
C THR A 489 24.79 35.79 -2.99
N SER A 490 24.45 36.62 -2.00
CA SER A 490 23.57 36.23 -0.90
C SER A 490 22.20 35.79 -1.44
N PRO A 491 21.55 34.80 -0.79
CA PRO A 491 20.20 34.37 -1.17
C PRO A 491 19.14 35.46 -0.97
N THR A 492 19.46 36.50 -0.20
CA THR A 492 18.63 37.70 0.04
C THR A 492 18.84 38.80 -0.99
N SER A 493 19.78 38.64 -1.92
CA SER A 493 20.07 39.62 -2.97
C SER A 493 18.88 39.76 -3.91
N SER A 494 18.45 41.00 -4.16
CA SER A 494 17.35 41.34 -5.07
C SER A 494 17.58 40.79 -6.49
N GLN A 495 18.85 40.77 -6.93
CA GLN A 495 19.24 40.30 -8.26
C GLN A 495 19.10 38.79 -8.42
N ILE A 496 19.36 38.02 -7.35
CA ILE A 496 19.17 36.57 -7.35
C ILE A 496 17.68 36.24 -7.20
N PHE A 497 17.01 36.87 -6.24
CA PHE A 497 15.63 36.51 -5.87
C PHE A 497 14.60 36.87 -6.95
N SER A 498 14.87 37.88 -7.80
CA SER A 498 14.00 38.20 -8.95
C SER A 498 13.98 37.11 -10.03
N GLN A 499 15.06 36.34 -10.17
CA GLN A 499 15.24 35.30 -11.20
C GLN A 499 15.13 33.87 -10.65
N ILE A 500 15.24 33.70 -9.33
CA ILE A 500 15.29 32.38 -8.68
C ILE A 500 14.09 31.50 -9.01
N TYR A 501 12.91 32.12 -9.19
CA TYR A 501 11.67 31.41 -9.52
C TYR A 501 11.74 30.68 -10.86
N ASP A 502 12.28 31.33 -11.89
CA ASP A 502 12.36 30.73 -13.24
C ASP A 502 13.31 29.54 -13.25
N HIS A 503 14.42 29.64 -12.52
CA HIS A 503 15.36 28.53 -12.33
C HIS A 503 14.79 27.42 -11.46
N ALA A 504 13.99 27.77 -10.44
CA ALA A 504 13.29 26.79 -9.62
C ALA A 504 12.23 26.02 -10.43
N LEU A 505 11.54 26.68 -11.37
CA LEU A 505 10.62 26.01 -12.30
C LEU A 505 11.36 25.02 -13.20
N ALA A 506 12.50 25.42 -13.77
CA ALA A 506 13.34 24.52 -14.57
C ALA A 506 13.88 23.34 -13.75
N ALA A 507 14.30 23.57 -12.50
CA ALA A 507 14.72 22.51 -11.59
C ALA A 507 13.55 21.57 -11.24
N GLY A 508 12.35 22.12 -11.02
CA GLY A 508 11.13 21.35 -10.81
C GLY A 508 10.79 20.44 -11.99
N GLU A 509 10.89 20.96 -13.22
CA GLU A 509 10.69 20.16 -14.45
C GLU A 509 11.72 19.05 -14.59
N TYR A 510 12.99 19.30 -14.24
CA TYR A 510 14.01 18.27 -14.28
C TYR A 510 13.69 17.13 -13.30
N VAL A 511 13.28 17.49 -12.09
CA VAL A 511 13.00 16.54 -11.00
C VAL A 511 11.70 15.75 -11.21
N SER A 512 10.71 16.32 -11.90
CA SER A 512 9.40 15.71 -12.15
C SER A 512 9.33 14.81 -13.40
N LYS A 513 10.40 14.72 -14.20
CA LYS A 513 10.43 13.91 -15.42
C LYS A 513 10.65 12.42 -15.17
N SER A 514 10.27 11.61 -16.16
CA SER A 514 10.68 10.20 -16.28
C SER A 514 12.18 10.11 -16.61
N ALA A 515 12.83 9.02 -16.19
CA ALA A 515 14.26 8.78 -16.49
C ALA A 515 14.51 8.45 -17.97
N ASN A 516 13.53 7.84 -18.65
CA ASN A 516 13.67 7.31 -20.01
C ASN A 516 12.99 8.18 -21.07
N GLU A 517 12.09 9.08 -20.67
CA GLU A 517 11.23 9.87 -21.57
C GLU A 517 11.19 11.33 -21.10
N GLU A 518 11.01 12.28 -22.02
CA GLU A 518 10.79 13.70 -21.67
C GLU A 518 9.42 13.97 -21.03
N ALA A 519 8.58 12.94 -20.88
CA ALA A 519 7.26 13.02 -20.26
C ALA A 519 7.34 13.19 -18.72
N PRO A 520 6.32 13.81 -18.10
CA PRO A 520 6.17 13.81 -16.63
C PRO A 520 6.13 12.40 -16.06
N TYR A 521 6.66 12.23 -14.85
CA TYR A 521 6.63 10.96 -14.13
C TYR A 521 5.18 10.47 -13.89
N CYS A 522 4.93 9.20 -14.22
CA CYS A 522 3.71 8.47 -13.92
C CYS A 522 4.07 7.11 -13.28
N TYR A 523 3.09 6.45 -12.65
CA TYR A 523 3.31 5.19 -11.93
C TYR A 523 3.87 4.05 -12.82
N HIS A 524 3.57 4.07 -14.12
CA HIS A 524 4.01 3.05 -15.06
C HIS A 524 5.44 3.28 -15.60
N ASN A 525 6.03 4.45 -15.32
CA ASN A 525 7.35 4.85 -15.79
C ASN A 525 8.38 4.92 -14.65
N VAL A 526 9.67 4.90 -14.98
CA VAL A 526 10.74 5.01 -13.97
C VAL A 526 10.99 6.49 -13.64
N PRO A 527 10.95 6.92 -12.37
CA PRO A 527 11.17 8.31 -12.00
C PRO A 527 12.62 8.74 -12.19
N ASN A 528 12.86 9.97 -12.65
CA ASN A 528 14.20 10.58 -12.62
C ASN A 528 14.65 10.85 -11.16
N ASN A 529 13.73 11.31 -10.32
CA ASN A 529 13.95 11.51 -8.89
C ASN A 529 12.94 10.71 -8.06
N THR A 530 13.45 9.79 -7.24
CA THR A 530 12.64 8.95 -6.35
C THR A 530 11.92 9.75 -5.27
N ASP A 531 12.50 10.85 -4.78
CA ASP A 531 11.88 11.68 -3.74
C ASP A 531 10.61 12.38 -4.28
N TYR A 532 10.64 12.84 -5.54
CA TYR A 532 9.45 13.42 -6.18
C TYR A 532 8.35 12.38 -6.37
N ALA A 533 8.71 11.16 -6.76
CA ALA A 533 7.75 10.06 -6.91
C ALA A 533 6.99 9.76 -5.61
N ILE A 534 7.70 9.71 -4.48
CA ILE A 534 7.10 9.50 -3.14
C ILE A 534 6.15 10.66 -2.80
N VAL A 535 6.58 11.91 -3.04
CA VAL A 535 5.76 13.10 -2.76
C VAL A 535 4.50 13.13 -3.63
N GLN A 536 4.63 12.87 -4.93
CA GLN A 536 3.51 12.82 -5.87
C GLN A 536 2.52 11.69 -5.50
N GLU A 537 3.01 10.49 -5.21
CA GLU A 537 2.15 9.35 -4.81
C GLU A 537 1.37 9.68 -3.54
N TRP A 538 2.04 10.24 -2.54
CA TRP A 538 1.40 10.63 -1.28
C TRP A 538 0.30 11.68 -1.50
N ILE A 539 0.57 12.70 -2.31
CA ILE A 539 -0.40 13.76 -2.61
C ILE A 539 -1.61 13.18 -3.35
N LEU A 540 -1.37 12.41 -4.42
CA LEU A 540 -2.45 11.80 -5.19
C LEU A 540 -3.31 10.86 -4.34
N ASP A 541 -2.70 10.09 -3.44
CA ASP A 541 -3.43 9.24 -2.50
C ASP A 541 -4.32 10.07 -1.56
N ARG A 542 -3.84 11.19 -1.01
CA ARG A 542 -4.65 12.08 -0.15
C ARG A 542 -5.77 12.77 -0.91
N MET A 543 -5.54 13.16 -2.17
CA MET A 543 -6.60 13.66 -3.07
C MET A 543 -7.69 12.60 -3.30
N HIS A 544 -7.34 11.31 -3.23
CA HIS A 544 -8.28 10.17 -3.24
C HIS A 544 -8.80 9.77 -1.85
N LEU A 545 -8.70 10.69 -0.88
CA LEU A 545 -9.15 10.54 0.51
C LEU A 545 -8.51 9.36 1.26
N ALA A 546 -7.29 8.99 0.91
CA ALA A 546 -6.50 7.96 1.60
C ALA A 546 -6.11 8.39 3.02
N GLY A 547 -6.27 7.49 3.99
CA GLY A 547 -5.81 7.70 5.37
C GLY A 547 -6.54 8.80 6.16
N ILE A 548 -7.51 9.51 5.57
CA ILE A 548 -8.28 10.55 6.26
C ILE A 548 -9.14 9.91 7.37
N PRO A 549 -9.05 10.38 8.62
CA PRO A 549 -9.85 9.82 9.71
C PRO A 549 -11.36 9.98 9.45
N ALA A 550 -12.14 8.94 9.81
CA ALA A 550 -13.57 8.88 9.50
C ALA A 550 -14.40 10.06 10.04
N HIS A 551 -14.00 10.67 11.17
CA HIS A 551 -14.70 11.82 11.75
C HIS A 551 -14.55 13.12 10.95
N TYR A 552 -13.56 13.21 10.04
CA TYR A 552 -13.50 14.30 9.06
C TYR A 552 -14.37 14.03 7.83
N LEU A 553 -14.59 12.76 7.48
CA LEU A 553 -15.46 12.36 6.36
C LEU A 553 -16.94 12.45 6.74
N VAL A 554 -17.30 11.97 7.93
CA VAL A 554 -18.66 12.01 8.49
C VAL A 554 -18.61 12.83 9.78
N VAL A 555 -18.91 14.12 9.66
CA VAL A 555 -18.81 15.10 10.75
C VAL A 555 -19.83 14.85 11.87
N ASP A 556 -21.08 14.52 11.50
CA ASP A 556 -22.16 14.19 12.43
C ASP A 556 -22.65 12.76 12.12
N PRO A 557 -22.77 11.87 13.12
CA PRO A 557 -23.41 10.56 12.94
C PRO A 557 -24.80 10.61 12.30
N SER A 558 -25.51 11.72 12.44
CA SER A 558 -26.82 11.98 11.82
C SER A 558 -26.76 12.09 10.29
N HIS A 559 -25.58 12.34 9.70
CA HIS A 559 -25.38 12.38 8.25
C HIS A 559 -25.44 10.98 7.61
N LEU A 560 -25.11 9.92 8.37
CA LEU A 560 -25.10 8.54 7.89
C LEU A 560 -25.80 7.54 8.87
N PRO A 561 -27.15 7.58 8.97
CA PRO A 561 -27.92 6.59 9.72
C PRO A 561 -27.79 5.17 9.16
N LYS A 562 -28.24 4.16 9.93
CA LYS A 562 -28.25 2.75 9.49
C LYS A 562 -29.18 2.55 8.29
N GLU A 563 -28.81 1.66 7.37
CA GLU A 563 -29.53 1.36 6.11
C GLU A 563 -29.74 2.59 5.23
N THR A 564 -28.68 3.34 4.95
CA THR A 564 -28.76 4.53 4.08
C THR A 564 -27.69 4.56 3.00
N LEU A 565 -28.05 5.12 1.85
CA LEU A 565 -27.16 5.50 0.76
C LEU A 565 -27.14 7.04 0.64
N ARG A 566 -25.94 7.62 0.69
CA ARG A 566 -25.71 9.07 0.75
C ARG A 566 -24.74 9.52 -0.33
N PHE A 567 -25.22 10.30 -1.30
CA PHE A 567 -24.37 10.88 -2.34
C PHE A 567 -23.72 12.19 -1.91
N PHE A 568 -22.54 12.50 -2.43
CA PHE A 568 -21.81 13.74 -2.15
C PHE A 568 -20.91 14.15 -3.33
N TYR A 569 -20.54 15.42 -3.35
CA TYR A 569 -19.44 15.98 -4.12
C TYR A 569 -18.20 16.12 -3.23
N ILE A 570 -17.03 16.20 -3.84
CA ILE A 570 -15.77 16.47 -3.13
C ILE A 570 -15.51 17.98 -3.14
N ASP A 571 -15.25 18.57 -1.97
CA ASP A 571 -14.80 19.97 -1.88
C ASP A 571 -13.32 20.06 -2.26
N GLU A 572 -13.06 20.48 -3.50
CA GLU A 572 -11.72 20.67 -4.07
C GLU A 572 -10.88 21.69 -3.29
N ASN A 573 -11.50 22.70 -2.68
CA ASN A 573 -10.78 23.67 -1.85
C ASN A 573 -10.32 23.04 -0.52
N TRP A 574 -11.09 22.05 -0.02
CA TRP A 574 -10.74 21.32 1.20
C TRP A 574 -9.55 20.40 0.95
N THR A 575 -9.56 19.66 -0.16
CA THR A 575 -8.45 18.78 -0.53
C THR A 575 -7.19 19.57 -0.91
N GLU A 576 -7.32 20.70 -1.60
CA GLU A 576 -6.19 21.62 -1.84
C GLU A 576 -5.62 22.17 -0.52
N SER A 577 -6.46 22.58 0.43
CA SER A 577 -6.02 23.06 1.74
C SER A 577 -5.26 21.99 2.53
N LEU A 578 -5.71 20.73 2.45
CA LEU A 578 -5.02 19.59 3.05
C LEU A 578 -3.63 19.38 2.44
N VAL A 579 -3.53 19.42 1.11
CA VAL A 579 -2.24 19.27 0.41
C VAL A 579 -1.30 20.45 0.70
N ASP A 580 -1.81 21.69 0.77
CA ASP A 580 -1.01 22.85 1.15
C ASP A 580 -0.44 22.71 2.56
N GLY A 581 -1.25 22.24 3.51
CA GLY A 581 -0.80 21.96 4.88
C GLY A 581 0.30 20.91 4.94
N ALA A 582 0.22 19.86 4.12
CA ALA A 582 1.27 18.85 4.01
C ALA A 582 2.58 19.41 3.41
N LEU A 583 2.47 20.23 2.37
CA LEU A 583 3.61 20.84 1.68
C LEU A 583 4.24 22.02 2.45
N SER A 584 3.59 22.49 3.52
CA SER A 584 4.13 23.54 4.41
C SER A 584 5.33 23.09 5.24
N LEU A 585 5.56 21.79 5.36
CA LEU A 585 6.68 21.22 6.09
C LEU A 585 8.02 21.43 5.37
N ALA A 586 9.11 21.38 6.14
CA ALA A 586 10.48 21.54 5.64
C ALA A 586 10.73 22.85 4.87
N ASN A 587 9.99 23.92 5.21
CA ASN A 587 10.32 25.27 4.77
C ASN A 587 11.45 25.84 5.65
N HIS A 588 12.59 26.15 5.04
CA HIS A 588 13.79 26.66 5.73
C HIS A 588 14.24 28.05 5.24
N PHE A 589 13.58 28.62 4.22
CA PHE A 589 14.10 29.81 3.53
C PHE A 589 13.07 30.91 3.26
N ALA A 590 11.76 30.62 3.26
CA ALA A 590 10.72 31.61 2.99
C ALA A 590 9.96 31.97 4.28
N ASN A 591 9.87 33.26 4.59
CA ASN A 591 9.12 33.77 5.74
C ASN A 591 7.65 34.03 5.39
N THR A 592 7.39 34.51 4.17
CA THR A 592 6.04 34.76 3.66
C THR A 592 5.58 33.60 2.77
N PRO A 593 4.27 33.28 2.73
CA PRO A 593 3.77 32.19 1.88
C PRO A 593 4.03 32.42 0.40
N GLU A 594 3.99 33.66 -0.09
CA GLU A 594 4.19 33.98 -1.52
C GLU A 594 5.64 33.80 -1.98
N GLU A 595 6.60 33.87 -1.04
CA GLU A 595 8.03 33.65 -1.29
C GLU A 595 8.42 32.16 -1.30
N ASP A 596 7.54 31.24 -0.87
CA ASP A 596 7.80 29.79 -0.88
C ASP A 596 7.66 29.20 -2.29
N TYR A 597 8.63 29.54 -3.15
CA TYR A 597 8.63 29.11 -4.54
C TYR A 597 8.78 27.59 -4.70
N CYS A 598 9.42 26.86 -3.77
CA CYS A 598 9.52 25.40 -3.91
C CYS A 598 8.14 24.74 -3.81
N ARG A 599 7.28 25.22 -2.91
CA ARG A 599 5.90 24.75 -2.80
C ARG A 599 5.10 25.06 -4.06
N THR A 600 5.21 26.30 -4.55
CA THR A 600 4.59 26.73 -5.80
C THR A 600 5.03 25.86 -6.99
N VAL A 601 6.33 25.64 -7.15
CA VAL A 601 6.91 24.79 -8.21
C VAL A 601 6.35 23.38 -8.12
N ILE A 602 6.30 22.75 -6.94
CA ILE A 602 5.74 21.40 -6.78
C ILE A 602 4.28 21.35 -7.25
N LYS A 603 3.44 22.32 -6.85
CA LYS A 603 2.04 22.44 -7.30
C LYS A 603 1.94 22.62 -8.82
N GLU A 604 2.81 23.44 -9.42
CA GLU A 604 2.84 23.62 -10.88
C GLU A 604 3.26 22.36 -11.64
N GLN A 605 4.24 21.59 -11.14
CA GLN A 605 4.63 20.33 -11.77
C GLN A 605 3.51 19.28 -11.67
N LEU A 606 2.77 19.24 -10.55
CA LEU A 606 1.59 18.40 -10.42
C LEU A 606 0.49 18.82 -11.42
N ASN A 607 0.26 20.12 -11.60
CA ASN A 607 -0.67 20.62 -12.62
C ASN A 607 -0.27 20.20 -14.04
N LYS A 608 1.04 20.22 -14.35
CA LYS A 608 1.57 19.72 -15.64
C LYS A 608 1.28 18.23 -15.81
N TYR A 609 1.50 17.42 -14.76
CA TYR A 609 1.16 16.00 -14.76
C TYR A 609 -0.35 15.76 -14.98
N LEU A 610 -1.23 16.46 -14.25
CA LEU A 610 -2.69 16.34 -14.39
C LEU A 610 -3.19 16.71 -15.79
N LYS A 611 -2.54 17.67 -16.45
CA LYS A 611 -2.85 18.11 -17.82
C LYS A 611 -2.21 17.24 -18.91
N SER A 612 -1.20 16.43 -18.58
CA SER A 612 -0.56 15.53 -19.54
C SER A 612 -1.35 14.21 -19.66
N PRO A 613 -1.52 13.64 -20.86
CA PRO A 613 -2.12 12.32 -21.00
C PRO A 613 -1.14 11.24 -20.52
N ILE A 614 -1.66 10.18 -19.91
CA ILE A 614 -0.85 9.06 -19.44
C ILE A 614 -0.35 8.24 -20.65
N PRO A 615 0.96 7.92 -20.74
CA PRO A 615 1.49 7.07 -21.80
C PRO A 615 0.76 5.72 -21.88
N GLY A 616 0.31 5.32 -23.07
CA GLY A 616 -0.32 4.01 -23.33
C GLY A 616 -1.85 3.96 -23.18
N THR A 617 -2.49 4.89 -22.46
CA THR A 617 -3.96 4.91 -22.27
C THR A 617 -4.65 6.02 -23.07
N GLY A 618 -3.99 7.16 -23.27
CA GLY A 618 -4.50 8.29 -24.06
C GLY A 618 -5.46 9.23 -23.33
N TYR A 619 -5.68 9.05 -22.02
CA TYR A 619 -6.49 9.96 -21.19
C TYR A 619 -5.68 10.56 -20.02
N HIS A 620 -6.17 11.66 -19.44
CA HIS A 620 -5.56 12.36 -18.30
C HIS A 620 -5.81 11.67 -16.97
N GLN A 621 -4.94 11.86 -15.98
CA GLN A 621 -5.13 11.32 -14.64
C GLN A 621 -6.54 11.68 -14.10
N GLN A 622 -7.35 10.65 -13.80
CA GLN A 622 -8.69 10.85 -13.26
C GLN A 622 -8.60 11.29 -11.80
N MET A 623 -9.37 12.32 -11.44
CA MET A 623 -9.50 12.87 -10.09
C MET A 623 -10.91 12.62 -9.57
N PRO A 624 -11.10 12.38 -8.26
CA PRO A 624 -12.42 12.14 -7.69
C PRO A 624 -13.17 13.47 -7.49
N SER A 625 -14.37 13.55 -8.06
CA SER A 625 -15.25 14.73 -7.98
C SER A 625 -16.58 14.39 -7.30
N TYR A 626 -17.02 13.14 -7.41
CA TYR A 626 -18.31 12.65 -6.93
C TYR A 626 -18.17 11.32 -6.20
N GLY A 627 -19.13 10.98 -5.34
CA GLY A 627 -19.12 9.70 -4.66
C GLY A 627 -20.38 9.41 -3.86
N PHE A 628 -20.39 8.25 -3.22
CA PHE A 628 -21.41 7.90 -2.24
C PHE A 628 -20.83 7.16 -1.03
N LEU A 629 -21.56 7.28 0.09
CA LEU A 629 -21.40 6.49 1.29
C LEU A 629 -22.60 5.54 1.41
N LEU A 630 -22.34 4.24 1.48
CA LEU A 630 -23.35 3.22 1.76
C LEU A 630 -23.15 2.72 3.18
N ARG A 631 -24.18 2.82 4.02
CA ARG A 631 -24.24 2.16 5.32
C ARG A 631 -25.35 1.12 5.34
N SER A 632 -25.01 -0.17 5.30
CA SER A 632 -26.00 -1.25 5.26
C SER A 632 -25.45 -2.57 5.82
N GLN A 633 -26.33 -3.36 6.43
CA GLN A 633 -26.06 -4.74 6.84
C GLN A 633 -25.70 -5.65 5.65
N LEU A 634 -26.06 -5.25 4.42
CA LEU A 634 -25.64 -5.94 3.19
C LEU A 634 -24.11 -6.03 3.07
N LEU A 635 -23.37 -5.01 3.49
CA LEU A 635 -21.90 -5.00 3.44
C LEU A 635 -21.27 -5.93 4.47
N VAL A 636 -21.97 -6.17 5.58
CA VAL A 636 -21.54 -7.15 6.60
C VAL A 636 -21.74 -8.56 6.08
N ARG A 637 -22.88 -8.82 5.40
CA ARG A 637 -23.19 -10.12 4.80
C ARG A 637 -22.33 -10.42 3.57
N PHE A 638 -22.04 -9.39 2.76
CA PHE A 638 -21.26 -9.47 1.53
C PHE A 638 -20.10 -8.47 1.56
N PRO A 639 -18.97 -8.85 2.19
CA PRO A 639 -17.75 -8.03 2.26
C PRO A 639 -17.26 -7.49 0.90
N ASP A 640 -17.38 -8.31 -0.15
CA ASP A 640 -16.87 -8.03 -1.50
C ASP A 640 -17.98 -7.59 -2.45
N LEU A 641 -18.98 -6.83 -1.95
CA LEU A 641 -20.05 -6.27 -2.77
C LEU A 641 -19.46 -5.47 -3.94
N SER A 642 -19.72 -5.90 -5.17
CA SER A 642 -19.22 -5.21 -6.36
C SER A 642 -20.13 -4.06 -6.75
N VAL A 643 -19.53 -2.95 -7.18
CA VAL A 643 -20.25 -1.75 -7.63
C VAL A 643 -19.83 -1.47 -9.07
N THR A 644 -20.79 -1.48 -9.99
CA THR A 644 -20.55 -1.19 -11.40
C THR A 644 -21.21 0.12 -11.77
N ALA A 645 -20.46 1.05 -12.33
CA ALA A 645 -20.97 2.34 -12.78
C ALA A 645 -21.16 2.34 -14.31
N LYS A 646 -22.36 2.72 -14.76
CA LYS A 646 -22.68 2.95 -16.16
C LYS A 646 -22.71 4.44 -16.47
N TYR A 647 -22.11 4.80 -17.59
CA TYR A 647 -21.96 6.19 -18.03
C TYR A 647 -22.70 6.41 -19.35
N ALA A 648 -23.11 7.65 -19.61
CA ALA A 648 -23.78 8.02 -20.85
C ALA A 648 -22.82 7.82 -22.05
N GLU A 649 -23.34 7.32 -23.17
CA GLU A 649 -22.55 7.09 -24.40
C GLU A 649 -22.13 8.39 -25.12
N ALA A 650 -22.47 9.56 -24.57
CA ALA A 650 -22.18 10.87 -25.15
C ALA A 650 -20.73 11.32 -24.84
N ASN A 651 -19.79 10.81 -25.64
CA ASN A 651 -18.59 11.46 -26.20
C ASN A 651 -17.65 10.42 -26.87
N ALA A 652 -18.17 9.26 -27.30
CA ALA A 652 -17.49 8.38 -28.25
C ALA A 652 -17.51 8.94 -29.70
N SER A 653 -18.03 10.14 -29.91
CA SER A 653 -18.10 10.83 -31.20
C SER A 653 -17.43 12.21 -31.09
N ASN A 654 -16.12 12.25 -31.34
CA ASN A 654 -15.41 13.32 -32.09
C ASN A 654 -13.88 13.25 -31.98
N ASP A 655 -13.30 12.15 -31.51
CA ASP A 655 -11.87 11.91 -31.77
C ASP A 655 -11.63 10.46 -32.19
N SER A 656 -11.15 10.33 -33.42
CA SER A 656 -10.84 9.08 -34.11
C SER A 656 -9.81 8.23 -33.35
N ASP A 657 -10.11 6.94 -33.20
CA ASP A 657 -9.17 5.80 -33.20
C ASP A 657 -8.10 5.65 -32.10
N LYS A 658 -8.04 6.42 -30.99
CA LYS A 658 -6.90 6.27 -30.03
C LYS A 658 -7.15 6.26 -28.52
N VAL A 659 -8.31 6.68 -27.99
CA VAL A 659 -8.48 6.79 -26.53
C VAL A 659 -9.09 5.51 -25.94
N LYS A 660 -8.33 4.79 -25.12
CA LYS A 660 -8.81 3.61 -24.37
C LYS A 660 -9.83 4.05 -23.30
N PRO A 661 -10.81 3.22 -22.92
CA PRO A 661 -11.87 3.62 -22.00
C PRO A 661 -11.32 4.01 -20.62
N LYS A 662 -11.84 5.11 -20.04
CA LYS A 662 -11.52 5.56 -18.68
C LYS A 662 -11.96 4.54 -17.62
N ALA A 663 -11.33 4.57 -16.43
CA ALA A 663 -11.75 3.69 -15.34
C ALA A 663 -13.19 4.03 -14.89
N PRO A 664 -14.06 3.02 -14.68
CA PRO A 664 -15.44 3.23 -14.27
C PRO A 664 -15.58 3.62 -12.80
N MET A 665 -14.57 3.37 -11.97
CA MET A 665 -14.58 3.74 -10.55
C MET A 665 -13.14 4.00 -10.11
N LEU A 666 -12.95 5.02 -9.28
CA LEU A 666 -11.61 5.41 -8.83
C LEU A 666 -11.21 4.68 -7.55
N VAL A 667 -12.13 4.65 -6.58
CA VAL A 667 -11.90 4.06 -5.25
C VAL A 667 -13.15 3.35 -4.79
N GLN A 668 -12.98 2.13 -4.29
CA GLN A 668 -13.96 1.43 -3.46
C GLN A 668 -13.27 1.05 -2.15
N ARG A 669 -13.81 1.50 -1.02
CA ARG A 669 -13.18 1.27 0.30
C ARG A 669 -14.23 1.05 1.38
N ARG A 670 -13.98 0.11 2.28
CA ARG A 670 -14.74 -0.02 3.53
C ARG A 670 -14.14 0.89 4.60
N LEU A 671 -14.95 1.79 5.14
CA LEU A 671 -14.58 2.64 6.29
C LEU A 671 -14.85 1.92 7.62
N ALA A 672 -15.89 1.08 7.63
CA ALA A 672 -16.27 0.19 8.73
C ALA A 672 -16.90 -1.08 8.12
N ASP A 673 -17.20 -2.09 8.95
CA ASP A 673 -17.80 -3.34 8.45
C ASP A 673 -19.16 -3.10 7.77
N ASP A 674 -19.92 -2.11 8.24
CA ASP A 674 -21.22 -1.71 7.70
C ASP A 674 -21.16 -0.49 6.77
N VAL A 675 -19.98 0.11 6.51
CA VAL A 675 -19.84 1.37 5.75
C VAL A 675 -18.85 1.26 4.58
N MET A 676 -19.32 1.56 3.38
CA MET A 676 -18.53 1.62 2.14
C MET A 676 -18.51 3.04 1.55
N LEU A 677 -17.35 3.45 1.04
CA LEU A 677 -17.08 4.69 0.33
C LEU A 677 -16.70 4.34 -1.11
N CYS A 678 -17.40 4.94 -2.07
CA CYS A 678 -17.06 4.86 -3.49
C CYS A 678 -16.84 6.26 -4.08
N LEU A 679 -15.80 6.41 -4.91
CA LEU A 679 -15.43 7.67 -5.57
C LEU A 679 -15.40 7.52 -7.10
N PHE A 680 -15.90 8.55 -7.78
CA PHE A 680 -16.04 8.65 -9.24
C PHE A 680 -15.44 9.97 -9.76
N ASP A 681 -14.99 9.97 -11.02
CA ASP A 681 -14.52 11.18 -11.70
C ASP A 681 -15.67 12.06 -12.22
N ARG A 682 -16.70 11.41 -12.78
CA ARG A 682 -17.84 12.05 -13.45
C ARG A 682 -19.03 12.20 -12.51
N THR A 683 -19.64 13.37 -12.54
CA THR A 683 -20.90 13.68 -11.83
C THR A 683 -22.12 13.36 -12.70
N PRO A 684 -23.31 13.15 -12.12
CA PRO A 684 -24.57 13.21 -12.89
C PRO A 684 -24.67 14.55 -13.63
N PRO A 685 -25.03 14.60 -14.94
CA PRO A 685 -25.77 13.59 -15.70
C PRO A 685 -24.92 12.53 -16.44
N ASP A 686 -23.58 12.62 -16.43
CA ASP A 686 -22.71 11.68 -17.15
C ASP A 686 -22.72 10.28 -16.52
N LEU A 687 -22.82 10.21 -15.20
CA LEU A 687 -23.08 8.98 -14.45
C LEU A 687 -24.58 8.64 -14.54
N VAL A 688 -24.93 7.57 -15.26
CA VAL A 688 -26.32 7.21 -15.60
C VAL A 688 -26.91 6.24 -14.60
N SER A 689 -26.19 5.17 -14.26
CA SER A 689 -26.66 4.20 -13.28
C SER A 689 -25.54 3.54 -12.49
N LEU A 690 -25.91 3.08 -11.30
CA LEU A 690 -25.07 2.30 -10.40
C LEU A 690 -25.72 0.95 -10.15
N GLU A 691 -24.95 -0.11 -10.33
CA GLU A 691 -25.37 -1.49 -10.09
C GLU A 691 -24.58 -2.06 -8.91
N PHE A 692 -25.28 -2.46 -7.86
CA PHE A 692 -24.69 -3.19 -6.74
C PHE A 692 -24.96 -4.68 -6.93
N THR A 693 -23.89 -5.44 -7.06
CA THR A 693 -23.95 -6.87 -7.37
C THR A 693 -23.20 -7.64 -6.29
N PRO A 694 -23.85 -8.53 -5.51
CA PRO A 694 -23.17 -9.43 -4.60
C PRO A 694 -22.07 -10.22 -5.32
N PRO A 695 -20.93 -10.51 -4.67
CA PRO A 695 -19.84 -11.21 -5.31
C PRO A 695 -20.27 -12.61 -5.75
N ALA A 696 -19.92 -12.97 -6.99
CA ALA A 696 -20.30 -14.24 -7.57
C ALA A 696 -19.76 -15.46 -6.79
N HIS A 697 -18.68 -15.35 -6.01
CA HIS A 697 -18.17 -16.49 -5.22
C HIS A 697 -18.88 -16.68 -3.86
N GLN A 698 -19.71 -15.73 -3.39
CA GLN A 698 -20.47 -15.83 -2.13
C GLN A 698 -21.98 -16.01 -2.38
N LEU A 699 -22.35 -16.61 -3.54
CA LEU A 699 -23.76 -16.86 -3.85
C LEU A 699 -24.35 -17.86 -2.87
N SER A 700 -25.52 -17.52 -2.35
CA SER A 700 -26.34 -18.39 -1.53
C SER A 700 -26.95 -19.51 -2.37
N TYR A 701 -26.99 -20.72 -1.81
CA TYR A 701 -27.74 -21.84 -2.38
C TYR A 701 -29.07 -21.98 -1.65
N ARG A 702 -30.15 -22.21 -2.39
CA ARG A 702 -31.52 -22.33 -1.87
C ARG A 702 -32.23 -23.50 -2.54
N VAL A 703 -32.99 -24.26 -1.75
CA VAL A 703 -33.70 -25.45 -2.27
C VAL A 703 -34.80 -25.06 -3.26
N ALA A 704 -35.59 -24.04 -2.89
CA ALA A 704 -36.80 -23.63 -3.58
C ALA A 704 -37.06 -22.13 -3.34
N VAL A 705 -38.07 -21.56 -4.00
CA VAL A 705 -38.54 -20.18 -3.72
C VAL A 705 -39.25 -20.11 -2.38
N SER A 706 -40.13 -21.06 -2.13
CA SER A 706 -40.79 -21.31 -0.85
C SER A 706 -41.06 -22.80 -0.72
N ILE A 707 -41.11 -23.29 0.53
CA ILE A 707 -41.35 -24.70 0.81
C ILE A 707 -42.30 -24.87 1.99
N ASN A 708 -43.35 -25.64 1.78
CA ASN A 708 -44.26 -26.10 2.82
C ASN A 708 -44.26 -27.64 2.84
N GLU A 709 -44.85 -28.25 3.88
CA GLU A 709 -44.94 -29.71 4.01
C GLU A 709 -45.60 -30.39 2.79
N GLN A 710 -46.55 -29.69 2.15
CA GLN A 710 -47.32 -30.23 1.02
C GLN A 710 -46.72 -29.85 -0.34
N ASP A 711 -46.35 -28.56 -0.50
CA ASP A 711 -46.02 -27.97 -1.78
C ASP A 711 -44.67 -27.23 -1.74
N MET A 712 -43.90 -27.39 -2.80
CA MET A 712 -42.58 -26.78 -3.03
C MET A 712 -42.63 -25.97 -4.31
N VAL A 713 -42.34 -24.66 -4.23
CA VAL A 713 -42.37 -23.76 -5.38
C VAL A 713 -40.95 -23.58 -5.91
N VAL A 714 -40.68 -24.06 -7.12
CA VAL A 714 -39.34 -24.02 -7.73
C VAL A 714 -39.36 -23.15 -8.98
N SER A 715 -38.38 -22.27 -9.11
CA SER A 715 -38.10 -21.54 -10.35
C SER A 715 -36.87 -22.15 -11.00
N HIS A 716 -37.03 -22.73 -12.20
CA HIS A 716 -35.93 -23.36 -12.92
C HIS A 716 -35.02 -22.31 -13.57
N THR A 717 -33.72 -22.43 -13.35
CA THR A 717 -32.68 -21.55 -13.91
C THR A 717 -32.37 -21.95 -15.35
N LYS A 718 -31.96 -21.00 -16.19
CA LYS A 718 -31.57 -21.29 -17.58
C LYS A 718 -30.08 -21.65 -17.63
N ASN A 719 -29.79 -22.93 -17.87
CA ASN A 719 -28.43 -23.43 -18.06
C ASN A 719 -28.06 -23.55 -19.55
N TYR A 720 -27.04 -22.81 -19.99
CA TYR A 720 -26.54 -22.83 -21.37
C TYR A 720 -25.28 -23.71 -21.45
N ALA A 721 -25.48 -25.01 -21.65
CA ALA A 721 -24.39 -25.97 -21.80
C ALA A 721 -24.10 -26.22 -23.28
N CYS A 722 -23.70 -25.17 -24.01
CA CYS A 722 -23.33 -25.22 -25.43
C CYS A 722 -22.08 -24.36 -25.69
N LYS A 723 -21.39 -24.62 -26.80
CA LYS A 723 -20.16 -23.86 -27.16
C LYS A 723 -20.43 -22.39 -27.53
N ASN A 724 -21.62 -22.08 -28.03
CA ASN A 724 -22.01 -20.75 -28.52
C ASN A 724 -23.30 -20.25 -27.85
N PRO A 725 -23.24 -19.70 -26.62
CA PRO A 725 -24.43 -19.19 -25.93
C PRO A 725 -24.95 -17.85 -26.54
N PRO A 726 -26.24 -17.53 -26.42
CA PRO A 726 -26.85 -16.32 -27.00
C PRO A 726 -26.25 -15.02 -26.42
N ILE A 727 -26.03 -13.99 -27.25
CA ILE A 727 -25.20 -12.81 -26.90
C ILE A 727 -25.81 -11.91 -25.81
N ARG A 728 -27.14 -11.88 -25.65
CA ARG A 728 -27.82 -10.98 -24.69
C ARG A 728 -27.81 -11.51 -23.26
N VAL A 729 -27.12 -10.81 -22.35
CA VAL A 729 -26.97 -11.16 -20.93
C VAL A 729 -28.31 -11.09 -20.16
N ASP A 730 -29.17 -10.11 -20.48
CA ASP A 730 -30.45 -9.90 -19.77
C ASP A 730 -31.44 -11.06 -19.93
N GLU A 731 -31.38 -11.76 -21.06
CA GLU A 731 -32.23 -12.93 -21.33
C GLU A 731 -31.73 -14.19 -20.61
N ARG A 732 -30.41 -14.27 -20.35
CA ARG A 732 -29.76 -15.35 -19.59
C ARG A 732 -30.12 -15.31 -18.10
N ARG A 733 -30.28 -14.10 -17.53
CA ARG A 733 -30.54 -13.89 -16.10
C ARG A 733 -31.97 -14.22 -15.64
N LYS A 734 -32.94 -14.26 -16.56
CA LYS A 734 -34.36 -14.49 -16.20
C LYS A 734 -34.64 -15.98 -16.04
N PRO A 735 -34.96 -16.46 -14.82
CA PRO A 735 -35.36 -17.85 -14.63
C PRO A 735 -36.74 -18.11 -15.25
N PHE A 736 -37.10 -19.37 -15.40
CA PHE A 736 -38.44 -19.76 -15.82
C PHE A 736 -39.48 -19.40 -14.75
N PRO A 737 -40.75 -19.17 -15.14
CA PRO A 737 -41.83 -18.96 -14.19
C PRO A 737 -41.87 -20.08 -13.13
N PRO A 738 -42.18 -19.75 -11.86
CA PRO A 738 -42.20 -20.74 -10.79
C PRO A 738 -43.27 -21.82 -11.04
N GLU A 739 -42.88 -23.08 -10.85
CA GLU A 739 -43.77 -24.25 -10.89
C GLU A 739 -43.88 -24.88 -9.50
N THR A 740 -45.07 -25.40 -9.18
CA THR A 740 -45.35 -26.04 -7.90
C THR A 740 -45.22 -27.55 -8.00
N TYR A 741 -44.49 -28.15 -7.07
CA TYR A 741 -44.25 -29.58 -6.97
C TYR A 741 -44.66 -30.12 -5.60
N LYS A 742 -44.95 -31.41 -5.51
CA LYS A 742 -45.17 -32.11 -4.23
C LYS A 742 -43.85 -32.19 -3.44
N THR A 743 -43.81 -31.68 -2.22
CA THR A 743 -42.58 -31.65 -1.39
C THR A 743 -42.00 -33.04 -1.15
N ALA A 744 -42.86 -34.02 -0.83
CA ALA A 744 -42.45 -35.40 -0.52
C ALA A 744 -41.69 -36.11 -1.67
N ALA A 745 -41.83 -35.64 -2.91
CA ALA A 745 -41.12 -36.20 -4.06
C ALA A 745 -39.63 -35.88 -4.03
N TYR A 746 -39.24 -34.71 -3.51
CA TYR A 746 -37.87 -34.18 -3.62
C TYR A 746 -37.23 -33.85 -2.27
N VAL A 747 -38.01 -33.77 -1.20
CA VAL A 747 -37.50 -33.45 0.14
C VAL A 747 -38.05 -34.46 1.13
N ASP A 748 -37.18 -34.97 2.00
CA ASP A 748 -37.59 -35.69 3.20
C ASP A 748 -37.75 -34.68 4.35
N TRP A 749 -39.00 -34.42 4.73
CA TRP A 749 -39.37 -33.41 5.72
C TRP A 749 -38.82 -33.71 7.11
N ASN A 750 -38.84 -34.99 7.52
CA ASN A 750 -38.43 -35.42 8.86
C ASN A 750 -36.92 -35.27 9.06
N SER A 751 -36.14 -35.66 8.06
CA SER A 751 -34.68 -35.55 8.09
C SER A 751 -34.17 -34.19 7.63
N ARG A 752 -35.02 -33.35 7.03
CA ARG A 752 -34.70 -32.03 6.45
C ARG A 752 -33.69 -32.11 5.31
N THR A 753 -33.68 -33.23 4.57
CA THR A 753 -32.71 -33.49 3.50
C THR A 753 -33.35 -33.40 2.13
N LEU A 754 -32.57 -32.90 1.18
CA LEU A 754 -32.88 -32.92 -0.24
C LEU A 754 -32.61 -34.31 -0.83
N LYS A 755 -33.57 -34.85 -1.57
CA LYS A 755 -33.41 -36.05 -2.40
C LYS A 755 -32.67 -35.67 -3.69
N VAL A 756 -31.35 -35.60 -3.56
CA VAL A 756 -30.45 -34.99 -4.55
C VAL A 756 -30.58 -35.64 -5.93
N GLU A 757 -30.61 -36.97 -6.00
CA GLU A 757 -30.62 -37.68 -7.28
C GLU A 757 -31.92 -37.43 -8.05
N GLU A 758 -33.05 -37.64 -7.38
CA GLU A 758 -34.38 -37.43 -7.95
C GLU A 758 -34.60 -35.97 -8.38
N TYR A 759 -34.07 -35.01 -7.61
CA TYR A 759 -34.17 -33.60 -7.96
C TYR A 759 -33.25 -33.26 -9.14
N SER A 760 -32.04 -33.81 -9.20
CA SER A 760 -31.10 -33.58 -10.30
C SER A 760 -31.61 -34.12 -11.64
N GLU A 761 -32.24 -35.30 -11.64
CA GLU A 761 -32.86 -35.90 -12.82
C GLU A 761 -34.03 -35.03 -13.31
N LYS A 762 -34.86 -34.53 -12.38
CA LYS A 762 -35.99 -33.67 -12.74
C LYS A 762 -35.55 -32.37 -13.41
N VAL A 763 -34.50 -31.75 -12.90
CA VAL A 763 -33.92 -30.51 -13.45
C VAL A 763 -33.35 -30.78 -14.84
N PHE A 764 -32.62 -31.88 -15.01
CA PHE A 764 -32.09 -32.30 -16.31
C PHE A 764 -33.20 -32.51 -17.35
N ASP A 765 -34.24 -33.27 -17.00
CA ASP A 765 -35.38 -33.52 -17.90
C ASP A 765 -36.13 -32.23 -18.26
N PHE A 766 -36.27 -31.31 -17.31
CA PHE A 766 -36.91 -30.01 -17.55
C PHE A 766 -36.11 -29.16 -18.54
N LEU A 767 -34.79 -29.04 -18.34
CA LEU A 767 -33.90 -28.26 -19.21
C LEU A 767 -33.84 -28.84 -20.63
N LYS A 768 -33.76 -30.17 -20.74
CA LYS A 768 -33.76 -30.88 -22.03
C LYS A 768 -35.07 -30.68 -22.80
N ALA A 769 -36.20 -30.62 -22.09
CA ALA A 769 -37.51 -30.39 -22.70
C ALA A 769 -37.73 -28.92 -23.13
N LYS A 770 -37.23 -27.95 -22.36
CA LYS A 770 -37.48 -26.51 -22.58
C LYS A 770 -36.40 -25.80 -23.40
N MET A 771 -35.16 -26.30 -23.45
CA MET A 771 -34.03 -25.67 -24.13
C MET A 771 -33.19 -26.67 -24.98
N PRO A 772 -33.78 -27.42 -25.92
CA PRO A 772 -33.07 -28.44 -26.68
C PRO A 772 -31.94 -27.90 -27.58
N GLU A 773 -32.03 -26.63 -28.01
CA GLU A 773 -31.02 -25.99 -28.87
C GLU A 773 -29.76 -25.51 -28.12
N TYR A 774 -29.86 -25.31 -26.80
CA TYR A 774 -28.81 -24.66 -26.00
C TYR A 774 -28.28 -25.55 -24.85
N PHE A 775 -28.73 -26.81 -24.77
CA PHE A 775 -28.37 -27.75 -23.72
C PHE A 775 -27.94 -29.09 -24.31
N GLU A 776 -26.62 -29.28 -24.49
CA GLU A 776 -26.03 -30.46 -25.15
C GLU A 776 -25.63 -31.59 -24.18
N GLU A 777 -25.85 -31.42 -22.87
CA GLU A 777 -25.42 -32.40 -21.87
C GLU A 777 -26.19 -33.73 -21.97
N THR A 778 -25.47 -34.83 -21.83
CA THR A 778 -26.00 -36.19 -21.98
C THR A 778 -26.56 -36.79 -20.69
N ALA A 779 -26.11 -36.28 -19.53
CA ALA A 779 -26.49 -36.76 -18.21
C ALA A 779 -26.52 -35.59 -17.20
N PRO A 780 -27.20 -35.75 -16.04
CA PRO A 780 -27.14 -34.78 -14.96
C PRO A 780 -25.69 -34.57 -14.48
N THR A 781 -25.29 -33.32 -14.25
CA THR A 781 -23.94 -32.96 -13.77
C THR A 781 -24.00 -32.11 -12.51
N SER A 782 -22.96 -32.19 -11.67
CA SER A 782 -22.85 -31.35 -10.46
C SER A 782 -22.95 -29.85 -10.76
N ALA A 783 -22.37 -29.39 -11.88
CA ALA A 783 -22.45 -28.00 -12.31
C ALA A 783 -23.89 -27.56 -12.63
N THR A 784 -24.66 -28.36 -13.38
CA THR A 784 -26.07 -28.04 -13.70
C THR A 784 -26.94 -28.00 -12.45
N PHE A 785 -26.68 -28.89 -11.50
CA PHE A 785 -27.40 -28.95 -10.23
C PHE A 785 -27.06 -27.78 -9.32
N ALA A 786 -25.77 -27.44 -9.20
CA ALA A 786 -25.31 -26.29 -8.44
C ALA A 786 -25.88 -24.97 -9.00
N LEU A 787 -25.93 -24.82 -10.33
CA LEU A 787 -26.55 -23.66 -10.98
C LEU A 787 -28.05 -23.54 -10.67
N GLN A 788 -28.76 -24.67 -10.59
CA GLN A 788 -30.18 -24.67 -10.22
C GLN A 788 -30.42 -24.27 -8.77
N LEU A 789 -29.52 -24.66 -7.86
CA LEU A 789 -29.60 -24.29 -6.46
C LEU A 789 -29.15 -22.85 -6.19
N ASN A 790 -28.46 -22.19 -7.13
CA ASN A 790 -28.04 -20.81 -6.95
C ASN A 790 -29.27 -19.90 -6.78
N GLU A 791 -29.24 -19.10 -5.72
CA GLU A 791 -30.17 -17.98 -5.59
C GLU A 791 -29.87 -16.96 -6.70
N PRO A 792 -30.90 -16.41 -7.37
CA PRO A 792 -30.68 -15.35 -8.35
C PRO A 792 -29.95 -14.17 -7.70
N ILE A 793 -28.99 -13.62 -8.43
CA ILE A 793 -28.24 -12.46 -7.97
C ILE A 793 -29.19 -11.26 -7.93
N PHE A 794 -29.58 -10.85 -6.72
CA PHE A 794 -30.33 -9.62 -6.53
C PHE A 794 -29.40 -8.44 -6.73
N THR A 795 -29.55 -7.75 -7.85
CA THR A 795 -28.81 -6.53 -8.16
C THR A 795 -29.65 -5.32 -7.78
N LEU A 796 -29.11 -4.42 -6.98
CA LEU A 796 -29.73 -3.11 -6.76
C LEU A 796 -29.29 -2.18 -7.90
N HIS A 797 -30.26 -1.74 -8.71
CA HIS A 797 -30.03 -0.81 -9.81
C HIS A 797 -30.53 0.57 -9.43
N ILE A 798 -29.66 1.57 -9.44
CA ILE A 798 -30.00 2.98 -9.16
C ILE A 798 -29.80 3.78 -10.43
N GLU A 799 -30.86 4.42 -10.92
CA GLU A 799 -30.84 5.23 -12.14
C GLU A 799 -31.03 6.71 -11.83
N THR A 800 -30.38 7.57 -12.60
CA THR A 800 -30.76 8.98 -12.70
C THR A 800 -32.07 9.13 -13.47
N LEU A 801 -32.99 9.99 -12.99
CA LEU A 801 -34.28 10.27 -13.64
C LEU A 801 -34.15 10.65 -15.13
N GLU A 802 -35.14 10.25 -15.94
CA GLU A 802 -35.13 10.28 -17.41
C GLU A 802 -34.95 11.67 -18.07
N SER A 803 -34.53 11.57 -19.34
CA SER A 803 -34.02 12.55 -20.30
C SER A 803 -34.80 13.84 -20.59
N LYS A 804 -36.01 14.05 -20.08
CA LYS A 804 -36.79 15.27 -20.42
C LYS A 804 -36.31 16.54 -19.72
N ASP A 805 -35.60 16.39 -18.60
CA ASP A 805 -35.00 17.51 -17.86
C ASP A 805 -33.52 17.74 -18.22
N ARG A 806 -32.94 16.93 -19.13
CA ARG A 806 -31.52 17.00 -19.53
C ARG A 806 -31.18 18.26 -20.34
N GLU A 807 -32.15 18.85 -21.03
CA GLU A 807 -31.94 20.06 -21.86
C GLU A 807 -31.95 21.36 -21.04
N ALA A 808 -32.31 21.31 -19.75
CA ALA A 808 -32.50 22.50 -18.90
C ALA A 808 -31.37 22.73 -17.87
N LEU A 809 -30.38 21.84 -17.80
CA LEU A 809 -29.20 22.02 -16.95
C LEU A 809 -28.06 22.52 -17.84
N ASP A 810 -27.73 23.81 -17.72
CA ASP A 810 -26.49 24.36 -18.28
C ASP A 810 -25.30 23.56 -17.70
N VAL A 811 -24.83 22.56 -18.45
CA VAL A 811 -23.67 21.76 -18.06
C VAL A 811 -22.44 22.63 -18.32
N GLU A 812 -21.95 23.31 -17.29
CA GLU A 812 -20.59 23.84 -17.33
C GLU A 812 -19.63 22.69 -17.63
N PRO A 813 -18.71 22.86 -18.59
CA PRO A 813 -17.76 21.80 -18.95
C PRO A 813 -16.99 21.37 -17.70
N ASP A 814 -16.87 20.07 -17.50
CA ASP A 814 -16.16 19.49 -16.35
C ASP A 814 -14.68 19.89 -16.42
N VAL A 815 -14.31 20.96 -15.72
CA VAL A 815 -12.92 21.45 -15.67
C VAL A 815 -12.15 20.48 -14.78
N PRO A 816 -11.06 19.86 -15.28
CA PRO A 816 -10.26 18.97 -14.45
C PRO A 816 -9.65 19.75 -13.28
N PHE A 817 -9.61 19.13 -12.10
CA PHE A 817 -9.02 19.71 -10.90
C PHE A 817 -7.61 20.25 -11.18
N GLN A 818 -7.34 21.46 -10.67
CA GLN A 818 -6.04 22.12 -10.79
C GLN A 818 -5.71 22.86 -9.50
N PHE A 819 -4.46 22.76 -9.04
CA PHE A 819 -3.95 23.59 -7.95
C PHE A 819 -3.83 25.06 -8.39
N HIS A 820 -4.11 25.99 -7.49
CA HIS A 820 -4.06 27.44 -7.72
C HIS A 820 -2.94 28.10 -6.90
N PRO A 821 -1.66 27.95 -7.31
CA PRO A 821 -0.56 28.56 -6.58
C PRO A 821 -0.54 30.10 -6.71
N PRO A 822 -0.04 30.82 -5.69
CA PRO A 822 0.15 32.27 -5.76
C PRO A 822 1.16 32.66 -6.84
N ALA A 823 0.93 33.81 -7.48
CA ALA A 823 1.93 34.41 -8.36
C ALA A 823 3.16 34.85 -7.56
N PHE A 824 4.35 34.38 -7.96
CA PHE A 824 5.59 34.75 -7.28
C PHE A 824 5.87 36.26 -7.44
N PRO A 825 6.14 37.01 -6.35
CA PRO A 825 6.21 38.47 -6.38
C PRO A 825 7.55 39.00 -6.94
N LYS A 826 7.89 38.66 -8.20
CA LYS A 826 9.14 39.10 -8.87
C LYS A 826 9.35 40.61 -8.82
N HIS A 827 8.25 41.37 -8.97
CA HIS A 827 8.27 42.83 -9.03
C HIS A 827 8.76 43.50 -7.73
N LYS A 828 8.64 42.85 -6.57
CA LYS A 828 9.16 43.38 -5.29
C LYS A 828 10.69 43.47 -5.28
N TYR A 829 11.37 42.72 -6.14
CA TYR A 829 12.82 42.55 -6.16
C TYR A 829 13.47 42.99 -7.47
N MET A 830 12.73 43.66 -8.36
CA MET A 830 13.31 44.34 -9.50
C MET A 830 13.80 45.72 -9.05
N GLU A 831 15.12 45.96 -9.08
CA GLU A 831 15.69 47.28 -8.79
C GLU A 831 15.16 48.32 -9.80
N THR A 832 14.66 49.45 -9.29
CA THR A 832 14.02 50.51 -10.10
C THR A 832 15.00 51.46 -10.79
N GLU A 833 16.32 51.35 -10.61
CA GLU A 833 17.28 52.22 -11.30
C GLU A 833 18.52 51.46 -11.73
N ALA A 834 18.82 51.52 -13.04
CA ALA A 834 20.06 51.02 -13.61
C ALA A 834 21.24 51.78 -13.02
N LEU A 835 22.15 51.08 -12.35
CA LEU A 835 23.42 51.64 -11.90
C LEU A 835 24.17 52.24 -13.08
N VAL A 836 24.21 53.57 -13.13
CA VAL A 836 25.09 54.35 -14.01
C VAL A 836 26.52 53.96 -13.67
N ALA A 837 27.25 53.41 -14.64
CA ALA A 837 28.67 53.15 -14.50
C ALA A 837 29.37 54.47 -14.11
N PRO A 838 30.22 54.49 -13.07
CA PRO A 838 30.92 55.73 -12.70
C PRO A 838 31.81 56.18 -13.86
N PRO A 839 31.89 57.49 -14.16
CA PRO A 839 32.71 58.00 -15.25
C PRO A 839 34.18 57.67 -14.99
N GLN A 840 34.89 57.23 -16.04
CA GLN A 840 36.32 56.96 -15.97
C GLN A 840 37.08 58.20 -15.49
N MET A 841 37.67 58.14 -14.29
CA MET A 841 38.58 59.18 -13.82
C MET A 841 39.89 59.11 -14.62
N ASN A 842 40.20 60.21 -15.29
CA ASN A 842 41.47 60.44 -15.97
C ASN A 842 42.65 60.31 -15.00
N SER A 843 43.72 59.68 -15.48
CA SER A 843 44.96 59.43 -14.77
C SER A 843 45.60 60.70 -14.19
N ILE A 844 45.87 60.70 -12.89
CA ILE A 844 46.79 61.66 -12.25
C ILE A 844 48.08 60.90 -11.93
N SER A 845 49.21 61.43 -12.46
CA SER A 845 50.56 60.93 -12.19
C SER A 845 50.95 61.17 -10.72
N PRO A 846 51.67 60.26 -10.06
CA PRO A 846 52.01 60.43 -8.65
C PRO A 846 53.15 61.45 -8.47
N GLN A 847 52.92 62.46 -7.63
CA GLN A 847 53.98 63.24 -6.98
C GLN A 847 54.52 62.44 -5.80
N GLU A 848 55.84 62.40 -5.68
CA GLU A 848 56.57 61.81 -4.54
C GLU A 848 56.28 62.62 -3.27
N TYR A 849 55.66 61.97 -2.28
CA TYR A 849 55.61 62.46 -0.90
C TYR A 849 56.38 61.50 -0.02
N HIS A 850 57.51 61.97 0.53
CA HIS A 850 58.20 61.34 1.64
C HIS A 850 57.46 61.70 2.93
N GLY A 851 56.70 60.75 3.47
CA GLY A 851 56.16 60.78 4.82
C GLY A 851 56.21 59.37 5.40
N GLN A 852 57.03 59.18 6.44
CA GLN A 852 57.05 57.96 7.23
C GLN A 852 55.68 57.79 7.89
N ILE A 853 54.95 56.75 7.48
CA ILE A 853 53.78 56.24 8.17
C ILE A 853 54.13 54.79 8.55
N GLU A 854 54.12 54.51 9.85
CA GLU A 854 54.32 53.18 10.41
C GLU A 854 53.28 52.20 9.83
N PRO A 855 53.66 50.96 9.49
CA PRO A 855 52.70 49.98 9.01
C PRO A 855 51.74 49.58 10.14
N LEU A 856 50.50 50.05 10.04
CA LEU A 856 49.34 49.43 10.69
C LEU A 856 49.28 47.97 10.25
N VAL A 857 49.34 47.08 11.25
CA VAL A 857 49.12 45.65 11.13
C VAL A 857 47.79 45.40 10.41
N PRO A 858 47.75 44.64 9.29
CA PRO A 858 46.50 44.24 8.69
C PRO A 858 45.69 43.41 9.69
N PHE A 859 44.43 43.81 9.90
CA PHE A 859 43.43 42.94 10.49
C PHE A 859 43.36 41.64 9.67
N ASP A 860 43.76 40.53 10.28
CA ASP A 860 43.49 39.21 9.74
C ASP A 860 41.98 39.04 9.60
N ALA A 861 41.53 38.92 8.35
CA ALA A 861 40.23 38.39 8.03
C ALA A 861 40.17 36.97 8.59
N ALA A 862 39.42 36.79 9.69
CA ALA A 862 39.09 35.48 10.22
C ALA A 862 38.33 34.70 9.15
N SER A 863 39.09 33.82 8.51
CA SER A 863 38.74 32.63 7.74
C SER A 863 37.31 32.11 7.92
N VAL A 864 36.58 32.14 6.80
CA VAL A 864 35.65 31.07 6.42
C VAL A 864 36.38 29.73 6.56
N HIS A 865 35.82 28.81 7.35
CA HIS A 865 36.35 27.45 7.52
C HIS A 865 36.40 26.71 6.18
N GLN A 866 37.58 26.69 5.55
CA GLN A 866 37.99 25.57 4.71
C GLN A 866 38.48 24.45 5.65
N PRO A 867 38.09 23.18 5.45
CA PRO A 867 38.73 22.09 6.17
C PRO A 867 40.22 22.05 5.77
N ASN A 868 41.08 22.28 6.76
CA ASN A 868 42.53 22.31 6.60
C ASN A 868 43.04 20.96 6.09
N ARG A 869 43.69 21.00 4.92
CA ARG A 869 44.62 19.97 4.46
C ARG A 869 45.83 20.03 5.39
N VAL A 870 46.03 19.03 6.24
CA VAL A 870 47.19 18.97 7.13
C VAL A 870 48.45 18.81 6.26
N ILE A 871 49.35 19.78 6.33
CA ILE A 871 50.73 19.66 5.86
C ILE A 871 51.52 19.08 7.03
N ILE A 872 51.98 17.84 6.91
CA ILE A 872 53.04 17.30 7.76
C ILE A 872 54.31 17.33 6.91
N GLU A 873 55.28 18.16 7.33
CA GLU A 873 56.60 18.18 6.72
C GLU A 873 57.39 16.91 7.09
N ASP A 874 58.07 16.39 6.06
CA ASP A 874 59.12 15.37 6.07
C ASP A 874 58.82 13.94 6.52
N LEU A 875 58.61 13.07 5.52
CA LEU A 875 59.42 11.85 5.32
C LEU A 875 59.34 11.42 3.84
N LYS A 876 60.36 11.78 3.06
CA LYS A 876 60.54 11.29 1.68
C LYS A 876 60.75 9.78 1.66
N LEU A 877 59.73 9.02 1.27
CA LEU A 877 59.87 7.66 0.77
C LEU A 877 59.16 7.56 -0.58
N LYS A 878 59.93 7.38 -1.66
CA LYS A 878 59.40 7.11 -3.00
C LYS A 878 58.47 5.88 -2.95
N PRO A 879 57.27 5.89 -3.55
CA PRO A 879 56.41 4.72 -3.57
C PRO A 879 57.07 3.60 -4.39
N LYS A 880 57.55 2.57 -3.69
CA LYS A 880 57.85 1.26 -4.28
C LYS A 880 56.51 0.53 -4.42
N ALA A 881 56.02 0.40 -5.66
CA ALA A 881 54.80 -0.31 -6.09
C ALA A 881 53.57 0.57 -6.38
N ASN A 882 52.73 0.08 -7.29
CA ASN A 882 51.46 0.63 -7.79
C ASN A 882 50.36 0.62 -6.71
N ARG A 883 50.64 1.24 -5.55
CA ARG A 883 49.76 1.32 -4.38
C ARG A 883 49.73 2.76 -3.84
N PRO A 884 48.56 3.34 -3.55
CA PRO A 884 48.43 4.67 -2.97
C PRO A 884 48.82 4.67 -1.49
N ASN A 885 49.41 5.77 -1.04
CA ASN A 885 49.56 6.05 0.38
C ASN A 885 48.30 6.74 0.92
N PHE A 886 47.80 6.30 2.07
CA PHE A 886 46.65 6.90 2.73
C PHE A 886 47.10 7.67 3.97
N ILE A 887 46.64 8.90 4.07
CA ILE A 887 46.74 9.73 5.27
C ILE A 887 45.54 9.37 6.15
N VAL A 888 45.80 8.86 7.35
CA VAL A 888 44.77 8.58 8.35
C VAL A 888 44.87 9.61 9.47
N GLY A 889 43.75 10.26 9.79
CA GLY A 889 43.65 11.20 10.91
C GLY A 889 42.56 10.79 11.89
N ILE A 890 42.77 11.01 13.19
CA ILE A 890 41.74 10.85 14.22
C ILE A 890 41.63 12.14 15.02
N TYR A 891 40.44 12.74 15.02
CA TYR A 891 40.19 14.02 15.68
C TYR A 891 38.70 14.14 16.08
N PRO A 892 38.34 14.94 17.08
CA PRO A 892 36.95 15.14 17.46
C PRO A 892 36.17 15.92 16.39
N VAL A 893 34.84 15.79 16.36
CA VAL A 893 33.99 16.52 15.39
C VAL A 893 34.19 18.05 15.44
N GLU A 894 34.48 18.60 16.63
CA GLU A 894 34.58 20.03 16.87
C GLU A 894 35.87 20.67 16.34
N GLN A 895 36.98 19.91 16.31
CA GLN A 895 38.31 20.46 16.04
C GLN A 895 39.22 19.44 15.37
N SER A 896 40.03 19.88 14.41
CA SER A 896 41.03 19.04 13.72
C SER A 896 42.44 19.23 14.31
N GLY A 897 43.21 18.15 14.42
CA GLY A 897 44.65 18.19 14.71
C GLY A 897 45.13 17.51 16.01
N TYR A 898 44.28 17.36 17.02
CA TYR A 898 44.59 16.58 18.24
C TYR A 898 43.33 15.97 18.86
N VAL A 899 43.50 14.98 19.74
CA VAL A 899 42.39 14.40 20.53
C VAL A 899 42.38 15.02 21.94
N PRO A 900 41.30 15.69 22.37
CA PRO A 900 41.22 16.32 23.68
C PRO A 900 41.12 15.28 24.80
N THR A 901 41.86 15.49 25.89
CA THR A 901 41.80 14.65 27.09
C THR A 901 41.18 15.43 28.27
N ASN A 902 40.70 14.70 29.30
CA ASN A 902 40.05 15.24 30.49
C ASN A 902 38.74 16.02 30.24
N ARG A 903 37.96 15.63 29.23
CA ARG A 903 36.62 16.19 29.03
C ARG A 903 35.61 15.54 29.98
N GLU A 904 34.61 16.33 30.40
CA GLU A 904 33.46 15.82 31.16
C GLU A 904 32.55 14.94 30.31
N VAL A 905 32.52 15.18 28.99
CA VAL A 905 31.70 14.44 28.01
C VAL A 905 32.62 13.71 27.03
N ASP A 906 32.35 12.42 26.80
CA ASP A 906 33.08 11.59 25.85
C ASP A 906 32.89 12.11 24.41
N PRO A 907 33.97 12.45 23.68
CA PRO A 907 33.86 13.03 22.34
C PRO A 907 33.53 11.98 21.26
N ASP A 908 32.81 12.42 20.24
CA ASP A 908 32.71 11.69 18.98
C ASP A 908 34.00 11.91 18.16
N LEU A 909 34.69 10.83 17.80
CA LEU A 909 35.94 10.89 17.02
C LEU A 909 35.68 10.56 15.55
N ILE A 910 36.15 11.43 14.67
CA ILE A 910 36.19 11.19 13.23
C ILE A 910 37.50 10.48 12.90
N VAL A 911 37.40 9.33 12.26
CA VAL A 911 38.53 8.65 11.60
C VAL A 911 38.48 9.02 10.13
N SER A 912 39.38 9.89 9.71
CA SER A 912 39.52 10.33 8.32
C SER A 912 40.55 9.47 7.60
N ILE A 913 40.22 8.98 6.40
CA ILE A 913 41.11 8.20 5.55
C ILE A 913 41.10 8.87 4.18
N VAL A 914 42.19 9.56 3.83
CA VAL A 914 42.30 10.37 2.61
C VAL A 914 43.50 9.91 1.80
N GLN A 915 43.37 9.83 0.50
CA GLN A 915 44.48 9.51 -0.40
C GLN A 915 45.43 10.72 -0.53
N GLU A 916 46.74 10.51 -0.33
CA GLU A 916 47.75 11.59 -0.36
C GLU A 916 47.87 12.27 -1.74
N GLU A 917 47.97 11.46 -2.79
CA GLU A 917 47.96 11.91 -4.18
C GLU A 917 46.87 11.17 -4.98
N PRO A 918 45.88 11.88 -5.54
CA PRO A 918 44.87 11.27 -6.40
C PRO A 918 45.54 10.78 -7.70
N GLY A 919 45.52 9.46 -7.91
CA GLY A 919 46.19 8.82 -9.04
C GLY A 919 45.47 7.54 -9.50
N PHE A 920 45.76 7.11 -10.72
CA PHE A 920 45.20 5.88 -11.28
C PHE A 920 46.02 4.67 -10.83
N PHE A 921 45.51 3.95 -9.82
CA PHE A 921 46.08 2.68 -9.36
C PHE A 921 45.22 1.53 -9.88
N SER A 922 45.85 0.55 -10.54
CA SER A 922 45.13 -0.57 -11.18
C SER A 922 44.72 -1.69 -10.22
N GLN A 923 45.05 -1.56 -8.93
CA GLN A 923 44.74 -2.57 -7.91
C GLN A 923 43.39 -2.30 -7.22
N ARG A 924 42.83 -3.35 -6.62
CA ARG A 924 41.62 -3.27 -5.80
C ARG A 924 41.96 -3.39 -4.32
N LEU A 925 41.35 -2.52 -3.52
CA LEU A 925 41.45 -2.58 -2.07
C LEU A 925 40.45 -3.58 -1.52
N LYS A 926 40.91 -4.55 -0.74
CA LYS A 926 40.06 -5.55 -0.09
C LYS A 926 39.63 -5.15 1.31
N LYS A 927 40.49 -4.47 2.08
CA LYS A 927 40.21 -4.09 3.47
C LYS A 927 41.24 -3.08 3.98
N ILE A 928 40.83 -2.19 4.88
CA ILE A 928 41.73 -1.40 5.74
C ILE A 928 41.48 -1.83 7.18
N GLU A 929 42.55 -2.10 7.92
CA GLU A 929 42.49 -2.44 9.33
C GLU A 929 43.21 -1.37 10.16
N ILE A 930 42.50 -0.74 11.08
CA ILE A 930 43.03 0.29 11.97
C ILE A 930 43.02 -0.29 13.38
N ARG A 931 44.19 -0.34 14.02
CA ARG A 931 44.39 -0.89 15.36
C ARG A 931 44.77 0.22 16.33
N ILE A 932 43.83 0.55 17.21
CA ILE A 932 43.96 1.61 18.21
C ILE A 932 44.29 0.97 19.57
N PRO A 933 45.41 1.32 20.23
CA PRO A 933 45.76 0.74 21.53
C PRO A 933 44.76 1.15 22.62
N ARG A 934 44.31 0.18 23.42
CA ARG A 934 43.53 0.41 24.64
C ARG A 934 44.34 0.14 25.91
N GLY A 935 44.04 0.85 26.99
CA GLY A 935 44.69 0.61 28.27
C GLY A 935 43.97 1.29 29.42
N ASP A 936 44.44 0.99 30.63
CA ASP A 936 44.10 1.71 31.85
C ASP A 936 45.28 2.59 32.28
N ILE A 937 45.01 3.65 33.05
CA ILE A 937 46.05 4.58 33.52
C ILE A 937 47.16 3.84 34.29
N ASP A 938 46.79 2.79 35.03
CA ASP A 938 47.67 2.00 35.88
C ASP A 938 48.24 0.73 35.19
N ASP A 939 48.05 0.58 33.88
CA ASP A 939 48.49 -0.63 33.15
C ASP A 939 50.03 -0.69 33.08
N PRO A 940 50.70 -1.80 33.45
CA PRO A 940 52.15 -1.94 33.36
C PRO A 940 52.71 -1.85 31.93
N LYS A 941 51.85 -1.96 30.89
CA LYS A 941 52.23 -1.68 29.49
C LYS A 941 52.28 -0.19 29.15
N ASN A 942 51.68 0.67 29.99
CA ASN A 942 51.74 2.11 29.86
C ASN A 942 52.90 2.64 30.73
N PRO A 943 53.81 3.44 30.17
CA PRO A 943 54.92 3.99 30.94
C PRO A 943 54.42 4.97 32.01
N PRO A 944 55.08 5.03 33.19
CA PRO A 944 54.73 5.96 34.25
C PRO A 944 54.83 7.42 33.79
N GLU A 945 54.08 8.31 34.45
CA GLU A 945 53.79 9.67 33.98
C GLU A 945 55.04 10.53 33.64
N ASP A 946 56.20 10.19 34.19
CA ASP A 946 57.48 10.89 34.01
C ASP A 946 58.30 10.49 32.75
N SER A 947 57.85 9.48 31.97
CA SER A 947 58.47 9.08 30.70
C SER A 947 58.05 10.02 29.56
N LEU A 948 59.01 10.76 28.99
CA LEU A 948 58.81 11.76 27.91
C LEU A 948 58.89 11.18 26.48
N GLU A 949 59.35 9.93 26.30
CA GLU A 949 59.73 9.42 24.97
C GLU A 949 58.85 8.25 24.45
N GLU A 950 57.84 7.79 25.19
CA GLU A 950 57.07 6.58 24.83
C GLU A 950 55.58 6.83 24.50
N THR A 951 55.10 6.13 23.46
CA THR A 951 53.73 6.19 22.94
C THR A 951 52.71 5.60 23.92
N ARG A 952 51.59 6.30 24.16
CA ARG A 952 50.55 5.88 25.12
C ARG A 952 49.28 5.35 24.45
N ALA A 953 48.46 4.61 25.20
CA ALA A 953 47.14 4.19 24.73
C ALA A 953 46.17 5.39 24.58
N LEU A 954 45.30 5.34 23.57
CA LEU A 954 44.31 6.39 23.27
C LEU A 954 42.99 6.15 24.00
N VAL A 955 42.52 4.90 24.00
CA VAL A 955 41.14 4.52 24.38
C VAL A 955 41.16 3.74 25.69
N ARG A 956 40.22 4.02 26.60
CA ARG A 956 40.12 3.28 27.86
C ARG A 956 39.66 1.83 27.63
N ARG A 957 40.06 0.92 28.51
CA ARG A 957 39.70 -0.51 28.40
C ARG A 957 38.20 -0.77 28.60
N ASP A 958 37.51 0.09 29.35
CA ASP A 958 36.06 0.04 29.62
C ASP A 958 35.19 0.64 28.49
N TYR A 959 35.78 1.08 27.38
CA TYR A 959 35.02 1.57 26.24
C TYR A 959 34.30 0.45 25.49
N GLU A 960 32.99 0.36 25.66
CA GLU A 960 32.13 -0.41 24.77
C GLU A 960 31.91 0.36 23.47
N ALA A 961 32.70 0.04 22.45
CA ALA A 961 32.60 0.70 21.16
C ALA A 961 31.16 0.63 20.60
N LEU A 962 30.53 1.79 20.39
CA LEU A 962 29.26 1.88 19.68
C LEU A 962 29.46 1.63 18.18
N LEU A 963 28.37 1.42 17.42
CA LEU A 963 28.46 1.13 15.98
C LEU A 963 29.02 2.33 15.20
N PRO A 964 30.15 2.20 14.48
CA PRO A 964 30.69 3.29 13.67
C PRO A 964 29.80 3.57 12.46
N SER A 965 29.69 4.85 12.08
CA SER A 965 28.88 5.27 10.92
C SER A 965 29.77 5.94 9.88
N MET A 966 29.69 5.49 8.62
CA MET A 966 30.43 6.11 7.51
C MET A 966 29.96 7.56 7.29
N LEU A 967 30.91 8.49 7.14
CA LEU A 967 30.66 9.89 6.79
C LEU A 967 30.85 10.11 5.29
N SER A 968 31.84 9.46 4.68
CA SER A 968 32.11 9.51 3.24
C SER A 968 32.31 8.11 2.65
N ASN A 969 32.02 7.96 1.36
CA ASN A 969 32.17 6.69 0.62
C ASN A 969 31.42 5.48 1.22
N LEU A 970 30.08 5.50 1.09
CA LEU A 970 29.14 4.48 1.57
C LEU A 970 29.31 3.07 0.95
N ARG A 971 30.33 2.88 0.09
CA ARG A 971 30.71 1.58 -0.48
C ARG A 971 31.42 0.68 0.54
N PHE A 972 31.82 1.23 1.69
CA PHE A 972 32.45 0.49 2.78
C PHE A 972 31.49 0.33 3.97
N ASN A 973 31.75 -0.69 4.77
CA ASN A 973 31.21 -0.88 6.11
C ASN A 973 32.38 -0.97 7.09
N VAL A 974 32.19 -0.45 8.30
CA VAL A 974 33.18 -0.57 9.37
C VAL A 974 32.72 -1.65 10.34
N GLN A 975 33.52 -2.69 10.48
CA GLN A 975 33.34 -3.71 11.50
C GLN A 975 34.29 -3.43 12.65
N ARG A 976 33.81 -3.57 13.89
CA ARG A 976 34.61 -3.38 15.10
C ARG A 976 34.89 -4.73 15.77
N SER A 977 36.10 -4.91 16.26
CA SER A 977 36.49 -6.06 17.08
C SER A 977 37.53 -5.65 18.13
N PHE A 978 37.66 -6.45 19.18
CA PHE A 978 38.62 -6.27 20.26
C PHE A 978 39.62 -7.41 20.18
N GLU A 979 40.90 -7.12 19.91
CA GLU A 979 41.97 -8.13 19.81
C GLU A 979 43.18 -7.65 20.63
N ASN A 980 43.76 -8.47 21.52
CA ASN A 980 45.03 -8.21 22.22
C ASN A 980 45.23 -6.78 22.80
N ASP A 981 44.28 -6.25 23.57
CA ASP A 981 44.31 -4.87 24.08
C ASP A 981 44.39 -3.78 22.97
N GLU A 982 43.85 -4.05 21.78
CA GLU A 982 43.67 -3.07 20.70
C GLU A 982 42.20 -3.06 20.20
N LEU A 983 41.67 -1.87 19.91
CA LEU A 983 40.41 -1.67 19.18
C LEU A 983 40.71 -1.76 17.68
N VAL A 984 40.20 -2.82 17.07
CA VAL A 984 40.43 -3.13 15.67
C VAL A 984 39.21 -2.72 14.87
N LEU A 985 39.39 -1.75 13.98
CA LEU A 985 38.37 -1.23 13.07
C LEU A 985 38.70 -1.72 11.67
N LYS A 986 37.85 -2.60 11.16
CA LYS A 986 37.97 -3.26 9.85
C LYS A 986 37.04 -2.54 8.87
N VAL A 987 37.60 -1.69 8.01
CA VAL A 987 36.88 -1.02 6.93
C VAL A 987 36.86 -1.96 5.72
N VAL A 988 35.69 -2.54 5.44
CA VAL A 988 35.49 -3.59 4.43
C VAL A 988 34.53 -3.10 3.33
N PRO A 989 34.88 -3.25 2.04
CA PRO A 989 33.97 -3.05 0.92
C PRO A 989 32.67 -3.83 1.05
N ARG A 990 31.55 -3.25 0.62
CA ARG A 990 30.27 -3.95 0.43
C ARG A 990 30.30 -4.89 -0.78
N SER A 991 31.18 -4.62 -1.75
CA SER A 991 31.41 -5.47 -2.92
C SER A 991 32.31 -6.65 -2.58
N LYS A 992 31.91 -7.86 -3.00
CA LYS A 992 32.75 -9.07 -2.88
C LYS A 992 34.08 -8.96 -3.62
N ASN A 993 34.14 -8.12 -4.65
CA ASN A 993 35.31 -7.96 -5.51
C ASN A 993 36.24 -6.80 -5.09
N GLY A 994 36.01 -6.18 -3.93
CA GLY A 994 36.76 -4.99 -3.48
C GLY A 994 36.31 -3.69 -4.17
N VAL A 995 37.02 -2.60 -3.90
CA VAL A 995 36.80 -1.29 -4.53
C VAL A 995 38.03 -0.91 -5.36
N GLU A 996 37.79 -0.39 -6.58
CA GLU A 996 38.85 0.15 -7.43
C GLU A 996 39.39 1.44 -6.83
N LEU A 997 40.71 1.57 -6.76
CA LEU A 997 41.37 2.69 -6.08
C LEU A 997 41.09 4.06 -6.74
N LYS A 998 40.71 4.09 -8.02
CA LYS A 998 40.26 5.32 -8.71
C LYS A 998 39.01 5.95 -8.08
N ASP A 999 38.20 5.13 -7.40
CA ASP A 999 36.96 5.57 -6.75
C ASP A 999 37.15 5.82 -5.24
N LEU A 1000 38.38 5.74 -4.74
CA LEU A 1000 38.71 5.84 -3.31
C LEU A 1000 39.54 7.10 -3.02
N ILE A 1001 38.90 8.26 -3.14
CA ILE A 1001 39.52 9.55 -2.77
C ILE A 1001 39.53 9.72 -1.25
N GLU A 1002 38.43 9.34 -0.59
CA GLU A 1002 38.22 9.46 0.86
C GLU A 1002 37.31 8.31 1.35
N ALA A 1003 37.48 7.87 2.60
CA ALA A 1003 36.61 6.93 3.29
C ALA A 1003 36.58 7.19 4.82
N SER A 1004 36.05 8.34 5.21
CA SER A 1004 35.97 8.79 6.62
C SER A 1004 34.72 8.25 7.33
N PHE A 1005 34.81 7.99 8.63
CA PHE A 1005 33.70 7.54 9.46
C PHE A 1005 33.79 8.07 10.90
N VAL A 1006 32.67 8.08 11.62
CA VAL A 1006 32.58 8.55 13.01
C VAL A 1006 32.50 7.37 13.99
N LEU A 1007 33.24 7.48 15.08
CA LEU A 1007 33.20 6.65 16.27
C LEU A 1007 32.50 7.44 17.39
N PRO A 1008 31.29 7.05 17.80
CA PRO A 1008 30.55 7.82 18.79
C PRO A 1008 31.01 7.55 20.23
N MET A 1009 30.98 8.59 21.05
CA MET A 1009 31.18 8.58 22.51
C MET A 1009 32.45 7.84 22.95
N VAL A 1010 33.59 8.15 22.32
CA VAL A 1010 34.85 7.46 22.61
C VAL A 1010 35.39 7.87 23.98
N ARG A 1011 35.54 6.90 24.88
CA ARG A 1011 36.22 7.10 26.17
C ARG A 1011 37.72 7.24 26.00
N VAL A 1012 38.19 8.47 25.89
CA VAL A 1012 39.60 8.83 25.80
C VAL A 1012 40.26 8.74 27.18
N ILE A 1013 41.50 8.22 27.26
CA ILE A 1013 42.23 8.17 28.54
C ILE A 1013 42.58 9.60 28.99
N PRO A 1014 42.26 9.97 30.26
CA PRO A 1014 42.60 11.29 30.80
C PRO A 1014 44.10 11.40 31.06
N TRP A 1015 44.74 12.43 30.49
CA TRP A 1015 46.17 12.71 30.65
C TRP A 1015 46.40 14.18 31.03
N THR A 1016 47.36 14.45 31.91
CA THR A 1016 47.63 15.81 32.42
C THR A 1016 48.50 16.67 31.49
N ARG A 1017 49.27 16.05 30.59
CA ARG A 1017 50.20 16.68 29.63
C ARG A 1017 49.88 16.25 28.19
N GLU A 1018 50.57 16.84 27.22
CA GLU A 1018 50.52 16.45 25.81
C GLU A 1018 51.30 15.14 25.59
N TYR A 1019 50.68 14.18 24.89
CA TYR A 1019 51.27 12.87 24.60
C TYR A 1019 50.91 12.40 23.19
N VAL A 1020 51.65 11.43 22.66
CA VAL A 1020 51.40 10.85 21.33
C VAL A 1020 50.97 9.38 21.47
N SER A 1021 49.89 9.00 20.79
CA SER A 1021 49.44 7.61 20.64
C SER A 1021 49.74 7.12 19.23
N ARG A 1022 50.45 5.99 19.10
CA ARG A 1022 50.75 5.37 17.81
C ARG A 1022 49.69 4.34 17.44
N ILE A 1023 49.04 4.56 16.31
CA ILE A 1023 48.00 3.68 15.74
C ILE A 1023 48.58 2.93 14.55
N LYS A 1024 48.30 1.63 14.47
CA LYS A 1024 48.75 0.81 13.34
C LYS A 1024 47.65 0.73 12.30
N VAL A 1025 48.00 1.00 11.04
CA VAL A 1025 47.09 0.93 9.91
C VAL A 1025 47.64 -0.08 8.90
N GLU A 1026 46.85 -1.08 8.57
CA GLU A 1026 47.19 -2.10 7.58
C GLU A 1026 46.20 -2.09 6.42
N HIS A 1027 46.72 -1.88 5.21
CA HIS A 1027 45.97 -1.90 3.97
C HIS A 1027 46.16 -3.25 3.29
N LEU A 1028 45.07 -3.97 3.03
CA LEU A 1028 45.09 -5.27 2.36
C LEU A 1028 44.64 -5.15 0.90
N TYR A 1029 45.54 -5.47 -0.02
CA TYR A 1029 45.32 -5.50 -1.47
C TYR A 1029 45.25 -6.95 -1.97
N GLU A 1030 44.99 -7.13 -3.28
CA GLU A 1030 44.96 -8.47 -3.90
C GLU A 1030 46.29 -9.23 -3.85
N ASP A 1031 47.43 -8.53 -3.85
CA ASP A 1031 48.79 -9.08 -3.98
C ASP A 1031 49.64 -8.97 -2.70
N GLY A 1032 49.06 -8.51 -1.58
CA GLY A 1032 49.73 -8.44 -0.27
C GLY A 1032 49.20 -7.32 0.62
N SER A 1033 49.77 -7.18 1.82
CA SER A 1033 49.48 -6.07 2.73
C SER A 1033 50.56 -4.98 2.72
N LEU A 1034 50.16 -3.76 3.04
CA LEU A 1034 51.03 -2.62 3.32
C LEU A 1034 50.68 -2.10 4.71
N ARG A 1035 51.68 -1.91 5.57
CA ARG A 1035 51.48 -1.41 6.93
C ARG A 1035 52.13 -0.06 7.11
N ASN A 1036 51.35 0.88 7.64
CA ASN A 1036 51.74 2.24 8.01
C ASN A 1036 51.41 2.45 9.50
N ASP A 1037 52.30 3.10 10.24
CA ASP A 1037 52.02 3.51 11.62
C ASP A 1037 51.77 5.04 11.63
N VAL A 1038 50.74 5.48 12.36
CA VAL A 1038 50.26 6.86 12.41
C VAL A 1038 50.30 7.36 13.84
N ASP A 1039 51.00 8.47 14.06
CA ASP A 1039 51.15 9.09 15.37
C ASP A 1039 50.07 10.17 15.57
N ILE A 1040 49.30 10.07 16.66
CA ILE A 1040 48.21 11.01 17.00
C ILE A 1040 48.53 11.76 18.28
N LEU A 1041 48.48 13.08 18.21
CA LEU A 1041 48.69 13.97 19.34
C LEU A 1041 47.43 14.03 20.22
N MET A 1042 47.62 13.84 21.52
CA MET A 1042 46.62 13.97 22.58
C MET A 1042 46.97 15.18 23.44
N ARG A 1043 46.02 16.07 23.69
CA ARG A 1043 46.25 17.33 24.41
C ARG A 1043 45.12 17.61 25.39
N LYS A 1044 45.44 18.16 26.56
CA LYS A 1044 44.44 18.62 27.52
C LYS A 1044 43.70 19.83 26.96
N ASP A 1045 42.37 19.77 26.94
CA ASP A 1045 41.55 20.89 26.48
C ASP A 1045 41.57 22.04 27.51
N PRO A 1046 41.63 23.31 27.09
CA PRO A 1046 41.50 24.43 28.00
C PRO A 1046 40.09 24.45 28.63
N PRO A 1047 39.94 24.79 29.92
CA PRO A 1047 38.63 24.85 30.55
C PRO A 1047 37.73 25.82 29.77
N SER A 1048 36.57 25.33 29.34
CA SER A 1048 35.56 26.16 28.68
C SER A 1048 35.18 27.31 29.62
N LYS A 1049 35.28 28.55 29.12
CA LYS A 1049 34.70 29.70 29.84
C LYS A 1049 33.18 29.50 29.81
N SER A 1050 32.61 29.19 30.99
CA SER A 1050 31.17 29.07 31.24
C SER A 1050 30.39 30.31 30.85
#